data_AF-A0AAU3PVH7-F1
#
_entry.id   AF-A0AAU3PVH7-F1
#
_cell.length_a   1.000
_cell.length_b   1.000
_cell.length_c   1.000
_cell.angle_alpha   90.00
_cell.angle_beta   90.00
_cell.angle_gamma   90.00
#
_symmetry.space_group_name_H-M   'P 1'
#
loop_
_entity.id
_entity.type
_entity.pdbx_description
1 polymer ?
#
loop_
_entity_poly.entity_id
_entity_poly.type
_entity_poly.pdbx_seq_one_letter_code
_entity_poly.pdbx_strand_id
1 'polypeptide(L)'
;MLHGLWSPGSGLLLWTDDDEVPGTLPEPLGATLRSSKFRHRADVMRAEGTDRAEIDHVRVHAMAPAAAATALRQRLPAEVVSGDLRYLAHLAHGIERWVRAGRVVPELRRDDGQWWVRWRLVGGERQRAWLAEAAVAMPAALQVAGRPAAVLEDLVGELTDPIARELLEGQSASHPLPAALVGDVPLEGGSHQVAETLQRWRASLTVDQPELVLRLLEPDGMFGTDDESVALWRLEVCLRLAGEAPAPIPLHGDPSLVRTTIEKLGEAQRAYPRLRDLPGDPQSMDLLLPTPVVADLVEHGAHALREAGVALLLPRAWNITAPSLRLRVDSAVPAAESTVGMRGLVSYRWELALGDTVLTAAEMARLVSGKSDLVQLRGEWVQADHKVLAAAARYVAAHTDPAPITLADMLGELGSGRVDKVPITEVTATGWAADLFDGHHEVEPVEPPVGLKAQLRPYQRRGVTWLATMSRMGCGAILADDMGLGKTIQVLALLLHEREVAQTFPRIGADATAPPGPTLLVCPMSVVGNWHREAQRFAPDLRVLVHHGVGRRTGPEFDAAVAEADLVITTYALLARDIDDMRRGEWERIVLDEAQHIKNAGTRQARAARAVPARHRLALTGTPVENRLEELRSILDFAMPSLLGSAQTFRARFAVPIEREQDQNAISRLRFLTQPFVLRRVKTDPAVISDLPEKFEMTVRANLTVEQAALYQAVVDDMLAKIKDAKGMARKGAVLGALTRLKQVCNHPAHFLGDGSAVLLHGHHRSGKLALVEDILESVLADGEKALLFTQFREFGELVAPYLVERFGSEIPFLHGGVAKKRRDAMVDRFQSSDGPPLMLLSLKAGGTGLNLTAANHVVHLDRWWNPAVENQATDRAFRIGQRRDVQVRKLVCVDTIEEKIDEMINGKRHLAELAVGAGENWITEMGTDELRELFALGAEAVGE
;
A
#
# COMPACT_ATOMS: atom_id res chain seq x y z
N MET A 1 7.32 26.06 58.91
CA MET A 1 6.40 24.96 58.51
C MET A 1 6.78 24.45 57.13
N LEU A 2 6.34 23.24 56.74
CA LEU A 2 6.46 22.75 55.37
C LEU A 2 5.26 23.21 54.55
N HIS A 3 5.54 23.87 53.43
CA HIS A 3 4.55 24.36 52.49
C HIS A 3 4.62 23.57 51.18
N GLY A 4 3.55 23.67 50.38
CA GLY A 4 3.43 22.96 49.12
C GLY A 4 2.69 23.79 48.08
N LEU A 5 3.19 23.73 46.84
CA LEU A 5 2.63 24.39 45.67
C LEU A 5 2.56 23.37 44.53
N TRP A 6 1.39 23.20 43.93
CA TRP A 6 1.29 22.42 42.70
C TRP A 6 1.59 23.31 41.50
N SER A 7 2.57 22.91 40.69
CA SER A 7 2.96 23.64 39.48
C SER A 7 2.71 22.77 38.24
N PRO A 8 1.78 23.18 37.35
CA PRO A 8 1.49 22.43 36.13
C PRO A 8 2.74 22.09 35.32
N GLY A 9 2.85 20.82 34.92
CA GLY A 9 4.02 20.28 34.22
C GLY A 9 5.29 20.05 35.06
N SER A 10 5.35 20.53 36.31
CA SER A 10 6.50 20.33 37.22
C SER A 10 6.19 19.47 38.46
N GLY A 11 4.91 19.31 38.82
CA GLY A 11 4.47 18.51 39.96
C GLY A 11 4.40 19.29 41.27
N LEU A 12 4.67 18.63 42.39
CA LEU A 12 4.58 19.22 43.73
C LEU A 12 5.90 19.90 44.11
N LEU A 13 5.86 21.21 44.34
CA LEU A 13 6.97 22.00 44.84
C LEU A 13 6.85 22.19 46.36
N LEU A 14 7.89 21.83 47.11
CA LEU A 14 7.92 21.89 48.56
C LEU A 14 8.97 22.89 49.05
N TRP A 15 8.64 23.69 50.06
CA TRP A 15 9.59 24.61 50.71
C TRP A 15 9.30 24.76 52.21
N THR A 16 10.28 25.28 52.94
CA THR A 16 10.19 25.53 54.38
C THR A 16 10.55 26.99 54.67
N ASP A 17 10.00 27.56 55.75
CA ASP A 17 10.24 28.96 56.10
C ASP A 17 11.73 29.26 56.41
N ASP A 18 12.46 28.31 57.01
CA ASP A 18 13.84 28.47 57.47
C ASP A 18 14.86 27.57 56.72
N ASP A 19 14.49 27.01 55.56
CA ASP A 19 15.29 26.01 54.81
C ASP A 19 15.71 24.75 55.62
N GLU A 20 15.16 24.54 56.83
CA GLU A 20 15.32 23.34 57.65
C GLU A 20 14.13 22.39 57.54
N VAL A 21 14.41 21.09 57.33
CA VAL A 21 13.38 20.04 57.22
C VAL A 21 12.82 19.70 58.61
N PRO A 22 11.50 19.80 58.84
CA PRO A 22 10.89 19.43 60.11
C PRO A 22 11.16 17.96 60.49
N GLY A 23 11.58 17.71 61.72
CA GLY A 23 12.02 16.37 62.18
C GLY A 23 10.93 15.31 62.34
N THR A 24 9.64 15.68 62.31
CA THR A 24 8.48 14.81 62.61
C THR A 24 7.63 14.44 61.39
N LEU A 25 8.16 14.58 60.16
CA LEU A 25 7.42 14.24 58.94
C LEU A 25 7.29 12.71 58.73
N PRO A 26 6.12 12.21 58.27
CA PRO A 26 5.91 10.79 57.97
C PRO A 26 6.73 10.33 56.76
N GLU A 27 7.01 9.02 56.68
CA GLU A 27 7.69 8.40 55.54
C GLU A 27 6.71 7.98 54.43
N PRO A 28 7.09 8.06 53.14
CA PRO A 28 8.40 8.47 52.58
C PRO A 28 8.69 9.98 52.48
N LEU A 29 7.77 10.88 52.87
CA LEU A 29 7.96 12.33 52.69
C LEU A 29 9.18 12.86 53.47
N GLY A 30 9.36 12.39 54.71
CA GLY A 30 10.49 12.74 55.57
C GLY A 30 11.85 12.33 54.99
N ALA A 31 12.02 11.07 54.58
CA ALA A 31 13.28 10.61 53.97
C ALA A 31 13.58 11.30 52.64
N THR A 32 12.54 11.56 51.83
CA THR A 32 12.70 12.27 50.55
C THR A 32 13.23 13.67 50.79
N LEU A 33 12.68 14.42 51.75
CA LEU A 33 13.13 15.78 52.04
C LEU A 33 14.51 15.83 52.72
N ARG A 34 14.84 14.87 53.60
CA ARG A 34 16.18 14.79 54.24
C ARG A 34 17.31 14.47 53.25
N SER A 35 17.00 13.73 52.18
CA SER A 35 17.98 13.39 51.12
C SER A 35 18.02 14.42 49.98
N SER A 36 17.09 15.37 49.97
CA SER A 36 16.91 16.32 48.88
C SER A 36 17.73 17.60 49.06
N LYS A 37 18.13 18.19 47.93
CA LYS A 37 18.72 19.53 47.89
C LYS A 37 17.68 20.48 47.27
N PHE A 38 17.35 21.57 47.96
CA PHE A 38 16.46 22.63 47.47
C PHE A 38 17.18 23.46 46.38
N ARG A 39 17.28 22.89 45.17
CA ARG A 39 18.08 23.43 44.06
C ARG A 39 17.28 24.36 43.14
N HIS A 40 15.96 24.24 43.13
CA HIS A 40 15.10 25.02 42.24
C HIS A 40 14.60 26.27 42.96
N ARG A 41 14.21 27.29 42.20
CA ARG A 41 13.56 28.50 42.71
C ARG A 41 12.17 28.58 42.11
N ALA A 42 11.19 28.96 42.93
CA ALA A 42 9.83 29.19 42.49
C ALA A 42 9.25 30.43 43.16
N ASP A 43 8.30 31.03 42.46
CA ASP A 43 7.54 32.18 42.91
C ASP A 43 6.39 31.67 43.77
N VAL A 44 6.35 32.12 45.02
CA VAL A 44 5.28 31.77 45.98
C VAL A 44 4.66 33.05 46.52
N MET A 45 3.35 33.02 46.75
CA MET A 45 2.65 34.19 47.27
C MET A 45 2.45 34.04 48.77
N ARG A 46 3.03 34.98 49.54
CA ARG A 46 2.82 35.05 50.99
C ARG A 46 1.68 36.03 51.29
N ALA A 47 0.75 35.58 52.13
CA ALA A 47 -0.33 36.43 52.62
C ALA A 47 0.09 37.05 53.96
N GLU A 48 0.71 38.23 53.93
CA GLU A 48 0.93 39.04 55.14
C GLU A 48 -0.19 40.05 55.33
N GLY A 49 -1.26 39.65 56.03
CA GLY A 49 -2.10 40.53 56.86
C GLY A 49 -2.79 41.77 56.28
N THR A 50 -2.56 42.18 55.04
CA THR A 50 -3.18 43.33 54.38
C THR A 50 -3.24 43.12 52.86
N ASP A 51 -4.15 43.82 52.19
CA ASP A 51 -4.70 43.63 50.84
C ASP A 51 -3.73 43.65 49.63
N ARG A 52 -2.45 43.34 49.81
CA ARG A 52 -1.49 43.12 48.73
C ARG A 52 -0.69 41.84 48.94
N ALA A 53 -0.94 40.88 48.05
CA ALA A 53 -0.10 39.70 47.88
C ALA A 53 1.29 40.10 47.39
N GLU A 54 2.34 39.76 48.15
CA GLU A 54 3.73 39.82 47.69
C GLU A 54 4.18 38.45 47.16
N ILE A 55 4.91 38.47 46.04
CA ILE A 55 5.51 37.29 45.42
C ILE A 55 6.95 37.18 45.93
N ASP A 56 7.22 36.11 46.67
CA ASP A 56 8.54 35.75 47.18
C ASP A 56 9.22 34.71 46.28
N HIS A 57 10.54 34.81 46.15
CA HIS A 57 11.36 33.81 45.45
C HIS A 57 12.00 32.86 46.46
N VAL A 58 11.40 31.68 46.65
CA VAL A 58 11.87 30.68 47.62
C VAL A 58 12.60 29.53 46.94
N ARG A 59 13.50 28.86 47.69
CA ARG A 59 14.13 27.62 47.25
C ARG A 59 13.13 26.48 47.44
N VAL A 60 12.92 25.69 46.39
CA VAL A 60 11.97 24.58 46.40
C VAL A 60 12.64 23.26 46.06
N HIS A 61 12.05 22.19 46.58
CA HIS A 61 12.27 20.82 46.12
C HIS A 61 11.09 20.40 45.24
N ALA A 62 11.37 20.03 43.99
CA ALA A 62 10.37 19.53 43.07
C ALA A 62 10.20 18.01 43.20
N MET A 63 8.96 17.58 43.40
CA MET A 63 8.56 16.18 43.53
C MET A 63 7.66 15.79 42.36
N ALA A 64 8.05 14.74 41.64
CA ALA A 64 7.30 14.24 40.49
C ALA A 64 5.87 13.80 40.91
N PRO A 65 4.87 13.89 40.02
CA PRO A 65 3.48 13.56 40.33
C PRO A 65 3.27 12.18 40.98
N ALA A 66 3.98 11.15 40.54
CA ALA A 66 3.89 9.81 41.12
C ALA A 66 4.33 9.78 42.59
N ALA A 67 5.45 10.41 42.93
CA ALA A 67 5.92 10.53 44.31
C ALA A 67 4.99 11.43 45.15
N ALA A 68 4.46 12.50 44.55
CA ALA A 68 3.51 13.40 45.19
C ALA A 68 2.19 12.70 45.54
N ALA A 69 1.70 11.81 44.68
CA ALA A 69 0.49 11.01 44.91
C ALA A 69 0.57 10.17 46.20
N THR A 70 1.73 9.57 46.47
CA THR A 70 1.99 8.80 47.70
C THR A 70 2.25 9.72 48.89
N ALA A 71 2.96 10.84 48.70
CA ALA A 71 3.25 11.81 49.77
C ALA A 71 2.00 12.50 50.32
N LEU A 72 1.12 12.98 49.43
CA LEU A 72 -0.09 13.75 49.79
C LEU A 72 -1.19 12.90 50.43
N ARG A 73 -1.17 11.57 50.25
CA ARG A 73 -2.10 10.63 50.89
C ARG A 73 -1.65 10.12 52.26
N GLN A 74 -0.48 10.54 52.73
CA GLN A 74 -0.06 10.27 54.10
C GLN A 74 -0.80 11.16 55.09
N ARG A 75 -0.84 10.72 56.35
CA ARG A 75 -1.34 11.55 57.45
C ARG A 75 -0.35 12.67 57.76
N LEU A 76 -0.62 13.87 57.24
CA LEU A 76 0.21 15.05 57.46
C LEU A 76 -0.13 15.72 58.81
N PRO A 77 0.83 15.94 59.73
CA PRO A 77 0.57 16.58 61.02
C PRO A 77 0.34 18.09 60.85
N ALA A 78 -0.74 18.61 61.43
CA ALA A 78 -1.15 20.00 61.26
C ALA A 78 -0.21 21.00 61.94
N GLU A 79 0.60 20.53 62.90
CA GLU A 79 1.57 21.35 63.65
C GLU A 79 2.81 21.69 62.82
N VAL A 80 3.12 20.91 61.78
CA VAL A 80 4.35 21.06 60.97
C VAL A 80 4.09 21.34 59.48
N VAL A 81 2.85 21.17 59.00
CA VAL A 81 2.46 21.37 57.60
C VAL A 81 1.49 22.54 57.45
N SER A 82 1.73 23.39 56.44
CA SER A 82 0.92 24.58 56.15
C SER A 82 -0.50 24.25 55.68
N GLY A 83 -1.37 25.28 55.61
CA GLY A 83 -2.72 25.15 55.08
C GLY A 83 -2.75 24.73 53.61
N ASP A 84 -1.79 25.19 52.81
CA ASP A 84 -1.72 24.95 51.37
C ASP A 84 -1.41 23.48 51.07
N LEU A 85 -0.42 22.91 51.76
CA LEU A 85 -0.07 21.50 51.59
C LEU A 85 -1.17 20.57 52.14
N ARG A 86 -1.88 20.97 53.20
CA ARG A 86 -3.07 20.24 53.68
C ARG A 86 -4.23 20.28 52.69
N TYR A 87 -4.43 21.40 52.00
CA TYR A 87 -5.42 21.51 50.92
C TYR A 87 -5.09 20.57 49.76
N LEU A 88 -3.83 20.53 49.31
CA LEU A 88 -3.37 19.59 48.28
C LEU A 88 -3.56 18.13 48.71
N ALA A 89 -3.27 17.81 49.98
CA ALA A 89 -3.55 16.50 50.55
C ALA A 89 -5.04 16.16 50.53
N HIS A 90 -5.92 17.10 50.88
CA HIS A 90 -7.38 16.91 50.81
C HIS A 90 -7.85 16.55 49.39
N LEU A 91 -7.31 17.23 48.37
CA LEU A 91 -7.61 16.93 46.97
C LEU A 91 -7.14 15.54 46.56
N ALA A 92 -5.92 15.14 46.94
CA ALA A 92 -5.40 13.80 46.67
C ALA A 92 -6.28 12.69 47.28
N HIS A 93 -6.77 12.87 48.50
CA HIS A 93 -7.76 11.95 49.11
C HIS A 93 -9.13 12.00 48.42
N GLY A 94 -9.52 13.15 47.85
CA GLY A 94 -10.68 13.26 46.98
C GLY A 94 -10.56 12.41 45.72
N ILE A 95 -9.42 12.50 45.03
CA ILE A 95 -9.12 11.69 43.85
C ILE A 95 -9.15 10.21 44.20
N GLU A 96 -8.50 9.79 45.29
CA GLU A 96 -8.53 8.39 45.74
C GLU A 96 -9.96 7.87 45.95
N ARG A 97 -10.85 8.67 46.54
CA ARG A 97 -12.27 8.28 46.70
C ARG A 97 -12.97 8.06 45.37
N TRP A 98 -12.71 8.90 44.37
CA TRP A 98 -13.24 8.72 43.02
C TRP A 98 -12.68 7.46 42.36
N VAL A 99 -11.38 7.22 42.47
CA VAL A 99 -10.72 6.03 41.94
C VAL A 99 -11.27 4.75 42.60
N ARG A 100 -11.41 4.71 43.93
CA ARG A 100 -12.00 3.59 44.66
C ARG A 100 -13.46 3.33 44.31
N ALA A 101 -14.19 4.37 43.90
CA ALA A 101 -15.55 4.24 43.38
C ALA A 101 -15.61 3.74 41.92
N GLY A 102 -14.47 3.36 41.33
CA GLY A 102 -14.38 2.87 39.95
C GLY A 102 -14.60 3.95 38.89
N ARG A 103 -14.52 5.24 39.26
CA ARG A 103 -14.79 6.37 38.36
C ARG A 103 -13.53 6.76 37.56
N VAL A 104 -12.88 5.76 36.96
CA VAL A 104 -11.68 5.93 36.10
C VAL A 104 -11.85 5.23 34.76
N VAL A 105 -11.23 5.79 33.73
CA VAL A 105 -11.16 5.25 32.37
C VAL A 105 -9.74 5.36 31.83
N PRO A 106 -9.34 4.50 30.88
CA PRO A 106 -8.03 4.57 30.26
C PRO A 106 -8.00 5.64 29.17
N GLU A 107 -6.86 6.31 29.08
CA GLU A 107 -6.51 7.27 28.06
C GLU A 107 -5.20 6.83 27.40
N LEU A 108 -5.15 6.85 26.06
CA LEU A 108 -3.94 6.52 25.30
C LEU A 108 -3.25 7.81 24.85
N ARG A 109 -1.97 7.96 25.17
CA ARG A 109 -1.11 9.09 24.80
C ARG A 109 0.12 8.58 24.07
N ARG A 110 0.62 9.37 23.11
CA ARG A 110 1.91 9.09 22.47
C ARG A 110 3.00 9.90 23.17
N ASP A 111 4.04 9.24 23.64
CA ASP A 111 5.20 9.86 24.29
C ASP A 111 6.49 9.15 23.86
N ASP A 112 7.54 9.91 23.55
CA ASP A 112 8.83 9.41 23.01
C ASP A 112 8.70 8.36 21.89
N GLY A 113 7.72 8.56 21.00
CA GLY A 113 7.46 7.69 19.86
C GLY A 113 6.72 6.38 20.20
N GLN A 114 6.46 6.12 21.48
CA GLN A 114 5.73 4.95 21.98
C GLN A 114 4.32 5.33 22.45
N TRP A 115 3.45 4.33 22.58
CA TRP A 115 2.09 4.52 23.07
C TRP A 115 2.00 4.13 24.54
N TRP A 116 1.55 5.06 25.37
CA TRP A 116 1.39 4.88 26.80
C TRP A 116 -0.09 4.98 27.16
N VAL A 117 -0.51 4.12 28.07
CA VAL A 117 -1.87 4.12 28.63
C VAL A 117 -1.82 4.67 30.03
N ARG A 118 -2.81 5.47 30.42
CA ARG A 118 -2.95 6.00 31.78
C ARG A 118 -4.40 6.04 32.24
N TRP A 119 -4.63 6.02 33.55
CA TRP A 119 -5.95 6.22 34.15
C TRP A 119 -6.29 7.70 34.26
N ARG A 120 -7.54 8.02 33.94
CA ARG A 120 -8.12 9.36 34.06
C ARG A 120 -9.50 9.26 34.70
N LEU A 121 -9.86 10.24 35.53
CA LEU A 121 -11.19 10.29 36.12
C LEU A 121 -12.28 10.44 35.04
N VAL A 122 -13.40 9.75 35.26
CA VAL A 122 -14.61 9.89 34.44
C VAL A 122 -15.24 11.25 34.70
N GLY A 123 -15.32 12.08 33.65
CA GLY A 123 -15.99 13.38 33.68
C GLY A 123 -17.46 13.30 34.08
N GLY A 124 -18.04 14.42 34.52
CA GLY A 124 -19.48 14.51 34.78
C GLY A 124 -19.86 15.76 35.59
N GLU A 125 -21.16 15.96 35.82
CA GLU A 125 -21.66 17.11 36.59
C GLU A 125 -21.14 17.12 38.03
N ARG A 126 -21.16 15.96 38.71
CA ARG A 126 -20.68 15.85 40.11
C ARG A 126 -19.19 16.13 40.27
N GLN A 127 -18.37 15.67 39.33
CA GLN A 127 -16.93 15.95 39.36
C GLN A 127 -16.66 17.44 39.08
N ARG A 128 -17.36 18.04 38.09
CA ARG A 128 -17.25 19.48 37.80
C ARG A 128 -17.69 20.33 38.99
N ALA A 129 -18.76 19.95 39.67
CA ALA A 129 -19.21 20.62 40.89
C ALA A 129 -18.17 20.54 42.01
N TRP A 130 -17.61 19.35 42.26
CA TRP A 130 -16.53 19.17 43.24
C TRP A 130 -15.29 20.02 42.92
N LEU A 131 -14.88 20.08 41.66
CA LEU A 131 -13.75 20.92 41.22
C LEU A 131 -14.05 22.41 41.33
N ALA A 132 -15.29 22.83 41.06
CA ALA A 132 -15.70 24.22 41.23
C ALA A 132 -15.69 24.65 42.69
N GLU A 133 -16.18 23.80 43.61
CA GLU A 133 -16.09 24.05 45.06
C GLU A 133 -14.64 24.10 45.54
N ALA A 134 -13.80 23.16 45.08
CA ALA A 134 -12.38 23.15 45.37
C ALA A 134 -11.69 24.43 44.86
N ALA A 135 -12.02 24.90 43.66
CA ALA A 135 -11.44 26.12 43.07
C ALA A 135 -11.75 27.36 43.90
N VAL A 136 -12.98 27.48 44.44
CA VAL A 136 -13.38 28.59 45.32
C VAL A 136 -12.62 28.53 46.65
N ALA A 137 -12.38 27.33 47.18
CA ALA A 137 -11.66 27.12 48.43
C ALA A 137 -10.12 27.14 48.29
N MET A 138 -9.58 27.40 47.09
CA MET A 138 -8.14 27.32 46.84
C MET A 138 -7.36 28.40 47.61
N PRO A 139 -6.41 28.00 48.49
CA PRO A 139 -5.54 28.94 49.19
C PRO A 139 -4.79 29.88 48.26
N ALA A 140 -4.62 31.14 48.68
CA ALA A 140 -3.98 32.18 47.89
C ALA A 140 -2.57 31.78 47.39
N ALA A 141 -1.78 31.11 48.24
CA ALA A 141 -0.43 30.67 47.89
C ALA A 141 -0.39 29.73 46.65
N LEU A 142 -1.48 29.01 46.36
CA LEU A 142 -1.60 28.09 45.22
C LEU A 142 -2.06 28.77 43.93
N GLN A 143 -2.53 30.02 44.00
CA GLN A 143 -3.08 30.75 42.85
C GLN A 143 -1.99 31.38 41.97
N VAL A 144 -0.74 31.40 42.43
CA VAL A 144 0.42 31.89 41.64
C VAL A 144 0.68 31.05 40.40
N ALA A 145 0.43 29.74 40.50
CA ALA A 145 0.70 28.79 39.41
C ALA A 145 -0.26 28.92 38.21
N GLY A 146 -1.35 29.69 38.34
CA GLY A 146 -2.30 29.94 37.27
C GLY A 146 -3.75 30.06 37.76
N ARG A 147 -4.71 30.01 36.83
CA ARG A 147 -6.15 30.03 37.21
C ARG A 147 -6.47 28.79 38.06
N PRO A 148 -7.22 28.93 39.17
CA PRO A 148 -7.53 27.80 40.06
C PRO A 148 -8.07 26.55 39.35
N ALA A 149 -8.97 26.73 38.38
CA ALA A 149 -9.52 25.63 37.59
C ALA A 149 -8.44 24.87 36.79
N ALA A 150 -7.50 25.58 36.16
CA ALA A 150 -6.44 24.97 35.36
C ALA A 150 -5.43 24.20 36.24
N VAL A 151 -5.10 24.76 37.42
CA VAL A 151 -4.22 24.10 38.40
C VAL A 151 -4.87 22.81 38.92
N LEU A 152 -6.18 22.83 39.19
CA LEU A 152 -6.91 21.64 39.64
C LEU A 152 -7.07 20.59 38.54
N GLU A 153 -7.33 21.00 37.30
CA GLU A 153 -7.42 20.07 36.16
C GLU A 153 -6.11 19.33 35.92
N ASP A 154 -4.98 20.04 35.98
CA ASP A 154 -3.64 19.46 35.86
C ASP A 154 -3.34 18.52 37.04
N LEU A 155 -3.56 18.99 38.28
CA LEU A 155 -3.35 18.19 39.49
C LEU A 155 -4.16 16.89 39.46
N VAL A 156 -5.44 16.98 39.10
CA VAL A 156 -6.29 15.79 38.99
C VAL A 156 -5.81 14.88 37.86
N GLY A 157 -5.45 15.44 36.70
CA GLY A 157 -4.94 14.67 35.57
C GLY A 157 -3.68 13.86 35.91
N GLU A 158 -2.74 14.49 36.61
CA GLU A 158 -1.43 13.91 36.89
C GLU A 158 -1.39 13.02 38.14
N LEU A 159 -2.27 13.24 39.12
CA LEU A 159 -2.35 12.38 40.30
C LEU A 159 -3.26 11.17 40.12
N THR A 160 -4.20 11.18 39.18
CA THR A 160 -5.16 10.07 39.02
C THR A 160 -4.49 8.76 38.64
N ASP A 161 -3.57 8.79 37.67
CA ASP A 161 -2.91 7.59 37.17
C ASP A 161 -2.05 6.88 38.23
N PRO A 162 -1.13 7.58 38.94
CA PRO A 162 -0.36 6.95 40.01
C PRO A 162 -1.23 6.40 41.15
N ILE A 163 -2.29 7.11 41.55
CA ILE A 163 -3.21 6.66 42.61
C ILE A 163 -3.94 5.39 42.18
N ALA A 164 -4.42 5.32 40.93
CA ALA A 164 -5.10 4.15 40.40
C ALA A 164 -4.16 2.94 40.29
N ARG A 165 -2.93 3.13 39.83
CA ARG A 165 -1.93 2.05 39.74
C ARG A 165 -1.55 1.49 41.10
N GLU A 166 -1.33 2.34 42.10
CA GLU A 166 -1.02 1.88 43.46
C GLU A 166 -2.15 1.03 44.05
N LEU A 167 -3.42 1.38 43.78
CA LEU A 167 -4.57 0.59 44.21
C LEU A 167 -4.76 -0.73 43.45
N LEU A 168 -4.16 -0.87 42.27
CA LEU A 168 -4.22 -2.05 41.41
C LEU A 168 -2.93 -2.88 41.45
N GLU A 169 -1.96 -2.50 42.28
CA GLU A 169 -0.67 -3.17 42.40
C GLU A 169 -0.86 -4.66 42.76
N GLY A 170 -0.15 -5.55 42.06
CA GLY A 170 -0.24 -7.00 42.24
C GLY A 170 -1.36 -7.70 41.45
N GLN A 171 -2.19 -6.98 40.69
CA GLN A 171 -3.14 -7.61 39.75
C GLN A 171 -2.43 -8.01 38.45
N SER A 172 -2.79 -9.18 37.91
CA SER A 172 -2.30 -9.64 36.60
C SER A 172 -3.43 -9.60 35.57
N ALA A 173 -3.09 -9.21 34.34
CA ALA A 173 -4.03 -9.17 33.23
C ALA A 173 -3.43 -9.89 32.01
N SER A 174 -4.26 -10.67 31.32
CA SER A 174 -3.84 -11.42 30.12
C SER A 174 -3.83 -10.58 28.84
N HIS A 175 -4.48 -9.40 28.84
CA HIS A 175 -4.60 -8.54 27.67
C HIS A 175 -3.58 -7.38 27.73
N PRO A 176 -2.93 -7.01 26.60
CA PRO A 176 -1.90 -5.97 26.57
C PRO A 176 -2.35 -4.61 27.14
N LEU A 177 -3.59 -4.19 26.84
CA LEU A 177 -4.14 -2.92 27.32
C LEU A 177 -4.26 -2.82 28.86
N PRO A 178 -4.98 -3.72 29.58
CA PRO A 178 -4.97 -3.72 31.04
C PRO A 178 -3.59 -4.04 31.65
N ALA A 179 -2.77 -4.87 31.01
CA ALA A 179 -1.42 -5.13 31.49
C ALA A 179 -0.56 -3.86 31.51
N ALA A 180 -0.64 -3.04 30.46
CA ALA A 180 0.03 -1.75 30.38
C ALA A 180 -0.55 -0.71 31.37
N LEU A 181 -1.87 -0.75 31.64
CA LEU A 181 -2.54 0.12 32.62
C LEU A 181 -2.20 -0.20 34.08
N VAL A 182 -1.78 -1.43 34.37
CA VAL A 182 -1.33 -1.83 35.72
C VAL A 182 0.19 -1.72 35.83
N GLY A 183 0.94 -2.19 34.83
CA GLY A 183 2.39 -2.36 34.89
C GLY A 183 3.25 -1.16 34.48
N ASP A 184 2.63 -0.06 34.03
CA ASP A 184 3.33 1.15 33.54
C ASP A 184 4.37 0.84 32.45
N VAL A 185 3.92 0.10 31.44
CA VAL A 185 4.71 -0.26 30.26
C VAL A 185 4.06 0.29 28.99
N PRO A 186 4.84 0.55 27.92
CA PRO A 186 4.28 0.89 26.62
C PRO A 186 3.27 -0.16 26.12
N LEU A 187 2.20 0.31 25.49
CA LEU A 187 1.22 -0.55 24.83
C LEU A 187 1.74 -1.01 23.46
N GLU A 188 2.10 -2.29 23.37
CA GLU A 188 2.35 -2.95 22.08
C GLU A 188 1.08 -2.96 21.21
N GLY A 189 1.21 -2.55 19.95
CA GLY A 189 0.07 -2.43 19.03
C GLY A 189 -0.81 -1.19 19.21
N GLY A 190 -0.39 -0.22 20.03
CA GLY A 190 -1.06 1.08 20.14
C GLY A 190 -1.15 1.82 18.79
N SER A 191 -2.27 2.49 18.55
CA SER A 191 -2.51 3.27 17.32
C SER A 191 -3.45 4.44 17.58
N HIS A 192 -3.46 5.40 16.65
CA HIS A 192 -4.42 6.52 16.69
C HIS A 192 -5.88 6.04 16.67
N GLN A 193 -6.19 4.95 15.97
CA GLN A 193 -7.53 4.37 15.93
C GLN A 193 -7.97 3.81 17.30
N VAL A 194 -7.05 3.20 18.04
CA VAL A 194 -7.31 2.73 19.42
C VAL A 194 -7.54 3.93 20.35
N ALA A 195 -6.71 4.98 20.24
CA ALA A 195 -6.89 6.22 21.01
C ALA A 195 -8.27 6.87 20.77
N GLU A 196 -8.69 6.99 19.50
CA GLU A 196 -10.00 7.54 19.14
C GLU A 196 -11.17 6.67 19.64
N THR A 197 -10.98 5.35 19.67
CA THR A 197 -12.00 4.43 20.17
C THR A 197 -12.18 4.55 21.68
N LEU A 198 -11.08 4.62 22.44
CA LEU A 198 -11.13 4.88 23.89
C LEU A 198 -11.73 6.26 24.19
N GLN A 199 -11.39 7.27 23.37
CA GLN A 199 -11.96 8.61 23.51
C GLN A 199 -13.47 8.65 23.26
N ARG A 200 -13.96 7.95 22.22
CA ARG A 200 -15.40 7.83 21.95
C ARG A 200 -16.13 7.06 23.06
N TRP A 201 -15.54 5.97 23.55
CA TRP A 201 -16.08 5.23 24.69
C TRP A 201 -16.19 6.12 25.93
N ARG A 202 -15.14 6.87 26.26
CA ARG A 202 -15.17 7.84 27.36
C ARG A 202 -16.26 8.89 27.17
N ALA A 203 -16.38 9.46 25.97
CA ALA A 203 -17.40 10.46 25.67
C ALA A 203 -18.84 9.91 25.80
N SER A 204 -19.05 8.60 25.67
CA SER A 204 -20.37 7.99 25.88
C SER A 204 -20.78 7.84 27.35
N LEU A 205 -19.85 7.94 28.31
CA LEU A 205 -20.12 7.69 29.73
C LEU A 205 -20.76 8.90 30.46
N THR A 206 -20.99 10.02 29.77
CA THR A 206 -21.44 11.29 30.36
C THR A 206 -22.97 11.47 30.38
N VAL A 207 -23.77 10.41 30.29
CA VAL A 207 -25.23 10.49 30.20
C VAL A 207 -25.86 10.08 31.53
N ASP A 208 -26.56 11.01 32.19
CA ASP A 208 -27.16 10.83 33.52
C ASP A 208 -28.39 9.91 33.58
N GLN A 209 -28.59 9.03 32.58
CA GLN A 209 -29.68 8.05 32.60
C GLN A 209 -29.16 6.61 32.77
N PRO A 210 -29.82 5.79 33.60
CA PRO A 210 -29.54 4.37 33.66
C PRO A 210 -29.68 3.70 32.29
N GLU A 211 -28.61 3.04 31.82
CA GLU A 211 -28.61 2.29 30.56
C GLU A 211 -28.84 0.80 30.84
N LEU A 212 -29.71 0.16 30.05
CA LEU A 212 -29.88 -1.28 30.09
C LEU A 212 -28.72 -1.93 29.32
N VAL A 213 -28.06 -2.89 29.96
CA VAL A 213 -26.98 -3.68 29.36
C VAL A 213 -27.33 -5.15 29.47
N LEU A 214 -27.44 -5.83 28.35
CA LEU A 214 -27.64 -7.28 28.30
C LEU A 214 -26.28 -7.94 28.13
N ARG A 215 -25.87 -8.77 29.09
CA ARG A 215 -24.58 -9.47 29.07
C ARG A 215 -24.78 -10.95 28.80
N LEU A 216 -24.35 -11.41 27.63
CA LEU A 216 -24.43 -12.83 27.27
C LEU A 216 -23.25 -13.59 27.88
N LEU A 217 -23.55 -14.61 28.68
CA LEU A 217 -22.59 -15.49 29.33
C LEU A 217 -22.58 -16.86 28.66
N GLU A 218 -21.38 -17.44 28.57
CA GLU A 218 -21.20 -18.81 28.08
C GLU A 218 -21.91 -19.81 29.02
N PRO A 219 -22.49 -20.90 28.48
CA PRO A 219 -23.13 -21.91 29.29
C PRO A 219 -22.10 -22.63 30.17
N ASP A 220 -22.35 -22.68 31.49
CA ASP A 220 -21.55 -23.47 32.43
C ASP A 220 -21.71 -24.96 32.09
N GLY A 221 -20.69 -25.56 31.49
CA GLY A 221 -20.73 -26.95 31.03
C GLY A 221 -20.84 -27.95 32.17
N MET A 222 -22.07 -28.31 32.56
CA MET A 222 -22.41 -29.46 33.44
C MET A 222 -23.83 -29.99 33.14
N PHE A 223 -24.12 -30.37 31.90
CA PHE A 223 -25.19 -31.33 31.60
C PHE A 223 -24.69 -32.32 30.54
N GLY A 224 -24.23 -33.48 31.01
CA GLY A 224 -23.86 -34.60 30.16
C GLY A 224 -25.10 -35.30 29.61
N THR A 225 -25.49 -34.96 28.39
CA THR A 225 -26.22 -35.83 27.46
C THR A 225 -25.80 -35.46 26.04
N ASP A 226 -25.69 -36.44 25.15
CA ASP A 226 -25.17 -36.37 23.76
C ASP A 226 -25.96 -35.46 22.78
N ASP A 227 -26.66 -34.44 23.28
CA ASP A 227 -27.49 -33.53 22.51
C ASP A 227 -27.09 -32.07 22.80
N GLU A 228 -26.10 -31.57 22.05
CA GLU A 228 -25.63 -30.16 22.08
C GLU A 228 -26.75 -29.13 21.77
N SER A 229 -27.95 -29.59 21.40
CA SER A 229 -29.11 -28.75 21.07
C SER A 229 -29.78 -28.08 22.28
N VAL A 230 -29.35 -28.37 23.52
CA VAL A 230 -29.97 -27.86 24.77
C VAL A 230 -29.03 -26.98 25.61
N ALA A 231 -27.89 -26.54 25.07
CA ALA A 231 -27.05 -25.55 25.76
C ALA A 231 -27.79 -24.21 25.88
N LEU A 232 -28.17 -23.84 27.12
CA LEU A 232 -28.85 -22.58 27.43
C LEU A 232 -27.83 -21.54 27.87
N TRP A 233 -27.70 -20.48 27.07
CA TRP A 233 -26.86 -19.32 27.35
C TRP A 233 -27.60 -18.38 28.29
N ARG A 234 -26.92 -17.86 29.31
CA ARG A 234 -27.52 -16.88 30.21
C ARG A 234 -27.32 -15.47 29.64
N LEU A 235 -28.39 -14.79 29.30
CA LEU A 235 -28.41 -13.37 28.98
C LEU A 235 -28.77 -12.60 30.26
N GLU A 236 -27.74 -12.13 30.94
CA GLU A 236 -27.85 -11.44 32.20
C GLU A 236 -28.33 -10.00 32.01
N VAL A 237 -29.31 -9.59 32.81
CA VAL A 237 -29.92 -8.26 32.71
C VAL A 237 -29.23 -7.31 33.69
N CYS A 238 -28.38 -6.45 33.16
CA CYS A 238 -27.61 -5.47 33.93
C CYS A 238 -28.13 -4.05 33.72
N LEU A 239 -27.89 -3.20 34.72
CA LEU A 239 -28.02 -1.76 34.59
C LEU A 239 -26.65 -1.09 34.73
N ARG A 240 -26.43 -0.08 33.91
CA ARG A 240 -25.28 0.82 34.02
C ARG A 240 -25.75 2.17 34.53
N LEU A 241 -25.44 2.47 35.78
CA LEU A 241 -25.66 3.80 36.36
C LEU A 241 -24.54 4.75 35.91
N ALA A 242 -24.79 6.05 35.92
CA ALA A 242 -23.85 7.06 35.42
C ALA A 242 -22.47 6.94 36.11
N GLY A 243 -21.46 6.53 35.33
CA GLY A 243 -20.09 6.31 35.77
C GLY A 243 -19.81 4.96 36.47
N GLU A 244 -20.76 4.03 36.51
CA GLU A 244 -20.58 2.69 37.09
C GLU A 244 -20.40 1.62 36.00
N ALA A 245 -19.75 0.52 36.36
CA ALA A 245 -19.75 -0.68 35.53
C ALA A 245 -21.16 -1.29 35.50
N PRO A 246 -21.57 -1.93 34.38
CA PRO A 246 -22.84 -2.65 34.34
C PRO A 246 -22.89 -3.71 35.43
N ALA A 247 -23.90 -3.63 36.30
CA ALA A 247 -24.09 -4.55 37.40
C ALA A 247 -25.44 -5.27 37.26
N PRO A 248 -25.53 -6.58 37.61
CA PRO A 248 -26.79 -7.29 37.66
C PRO A 248 -27.72 -6.66 38.70
N ILE A 249 -29.00 -6.51 38.38
CA ILE A 249 -29.98 -5.99 39.34
C ILE A 249 -30.68 -7.15 40.03
N PRO A 250 -30.54 -7.31 41.36
CA PRO A 250 -31.25 -8.36 42.08
C PRO A 250 -32.75 -8.06 42.12
N LEU A 251 -33.59 -9.10 41.99
CA LEU A 251 -35.06 -9.00 42.05
C LEU A 251 -35.56 -8.35 43.35
N HIS A 252 -34.80 -8.47 44.44
CA HIS A 252 -35.11 -7.91 45.76
C HIS A 252 -34.26 -6.67 46.12
N GLY A 253 -33.78 -5.94 45.11
CA GLY A 253 -32.99 -4.71 45.26
C GLY A 253 -33.80 -3.43 45.43
N ASP A 254 -33.19 -2.29 45.12
CA ASP A 254 -33.84 -0.97 45.14
C ASP A 254 -35.09 -0.96 44.24
N PRO A 255 -36.30 -0.70 44.78
CA PRO A 255 -37.54 -0.72 44.01
C PRO A 255 -37.57 0.23 42.82
N SER A 256 -36.84 1.35 42.90
CA SER A 256 -36.78 2.33 41.81
C SER A 256 -35.97 1.80 40.62
N LEU A 257 -34.83 1.16 40.90
CA LEU A 257 -33.97 0.55 39.88
C LEU A 257 -34.66 -0.65 39.23
N VAL A 258 -35.29 -1.53 40.03
CA VAL A 258 -36.03 -2.70 39.52
C VAL A 258 -37.13 -2.27 38.55
N ARG A 259 -37.91 -1.23 38.88
CA ARG A 259 -38.94 -0.69 37.97
C ARG A 259 -38.34 -0.19 36.66
N THR A 260 -37.24 0.57 36.74
CA THR A 260 -36.55 1.07 35.54
C THR A 260 -35.95 -0.06 34.70
N THR A 261 -35.44 -1.13 35.31
CA THR A 261 -34.99 -2.34 34.60
C THR A 261 -36.13 -2.97 33.83
N ILE A 262 -37.30 -3.16 34.46
CA ILE A 262 -38.47 -3.79 33.84
C ILE A 262 -38.96 -2.98 32.64
N GLU A 263 -39.05 -1.65 32.78
CA GLU A 263 -39.47 -0.75 31.70
C GLU A 263 -38.53 -0.86 30.49
N LYS A 264 -37.21 -0.78 30.72
CA LYS A 264 -36.19 -0.87 29.67
C LYS A 264 -36.08 -2.26 29.08
N LEU A 265 -36.22 -3.32 29.86
CA LEU A 265 -36.24 -4.70 29.36
C LEU A 265 -37.48 -4.93 28.47
N GLY A 266 -38.61 -4.31 28.80
CA GLY A 266 -39.80 -4.29 27.95
C GLY A 266 -39.59 -3.52 26.63
N GLU A 267 -38.72 -2.52 26.60
CA GLU A 267 -38.27 -1.85 25.35
C GLU A 267 -37.37 -2.78 24.53
N ALA A 268 -36.41 -3.46 25.16
CA ALA A 268 -35.55 -4.45 24.52
C ALA A 268 -36.37 -5.59 23.88
N GLN A 269 -37.38 -6.10 24.59
CA GLN A 269 -38.31 -7.12 24.11
C GLN A 269 -39.28 -6.61 23.03
N ARG A 270 -39.48 -5.29 22.90
CA ARG A 270 -40.19 -4.69 21.77
C ARG A 270 -39.30 -4.58 20.54
N ALA A 271 -38.03 -4.22 20.73
CA ALA A 271 -37.04 -4.11 19.67
C ALA A 271 -36.63 -5.48 19.09
N TYR A 272 -36.46 -6.49 19.95
CA TYR A 272 -36.15 -7.87 19.55
C TYR A 272 -37.16 -8.85 20.17
N PRO A 273 -38.30 -9.13 19.48
CA PRO A 273 -39.42 -9.90 20.02
C PRO A 273 -39.08 -11.33 20.48
N ARG A 274 -38.02 -11.93 19.94
CA ARG A 274 -37.57 -13.28 20.33
C ARG A 274 -37.13 -13.38 21.79
N LEU A 275 -36.92 -12.26 22.49
CA LEU A 275 -36.65 -12.24 23.94
C LEU A 275 -37.90 -12.42 24.83
N ARG A 276 -39.11 -12.38 24.26
CA ARG A 276 -40.36 -12.47 25.05
C ARG A 276 -40.69 -13.89 25.50
N ASP A 277 -40.44 -14.86 24.62
CA ASP A 277 -40.88 -16.25 24.79
C ASP A 277 -39.78 -17.14 25.40
N LEU A 278 -38.72 -16.53 25.95
CA LEU A 278 -37.60 -17.25 26.53
C LEU A 278 -37.83 -17.56 28.01
N PRO A 279 -37.35 -18.72 28.48
CA PRO A 279 -37.38 -19.04 29.90
C PRO A 279 -36.53 -18.04 30.69
N GLY A 280 -37.12 -17.43 31.72
CA GLY A 280 -36.41 -16.58 32.67
C GLY A 280 -35.82 -17.38 33.83
N ASP A 281 -34.77 -16.85 34.45
CA ASP A 281 -34.19 -17.42 35.66
C ASP A 281 -35.08 -17.09 36.90
N PRO A 282 -35.42 -18.07 37.76
CA PRO A 282 -36.36 -17.83 38.87
C PRO A 282 -35.86 -16.87 39.96
N GLN A 283 -34.55 -16.59 40.01
CA GLN A 283 -33.90 -15.80 41.05
C GLN A 283 -33.38 -14.45 40.55
N SER A 284 -33.52 -14.17 39.25
CA SER A 284 -33.05 -12.93 38.62
C SER A 284 -33.98 -12.49 37.48
N MET A 285 -33.63 -11.41 36.80
CA MET A 285 -34.34 -10.96 35.58
C MET A 285 -33.72 -11.55 34.31
N ASP A 286 -32.81 -12.51 34.44
CA ASP A 286 -32.01 -13.06 33.35
C ASP A 286 -32.85 -13.96 32.44
N LEU A 287 -32.47 -13.99 31.16
CA LEU A 287 -33.11 -14.83 30.14
C LEU A 287 -32.18 -15.98 29.75
N LEU A 288 -32.73 -17.17 29.56
CA LEU A 288 -32.01 -18.36 29.13
C LEU A 288 -32.27 -18.61 27.64
N LEU A 289 -31.21 -18.50 26.82
CA LEU A 289 -31.27 -18.52 25.36
C LEU A 289 -30.73 -19.85 24.80
N PRO A 290 -31.53 -20.58 24.00
CA PRO A 290 -30.99 -21.66 23.18
C PRO A 290 -29.97 -21.15 22.15
N THR A 291 -28.96 -21.95 21.81
CA THR A 291 -27.91 -21.60 20.83
C THR A 291 -28.44 -21.04 19.50
N PRO A 292 -29.54 -21.55 18.88
CA PRO A 292 -30.09 -20.95 17.66
C PRO A 292 -30.64 -19.52 17.85
N VAL A 293 -31.16 -19.21 19.05
CA VAL A 293 -31.64 -17.86 19.39
C VAL A 293 -30.47 -16.92 19.64
N VAL A 294 -29.37 -17.43 20.20
CA VAL A 294 -28.11 -16.69 20.34
C VAL A 294 -27.58 -16.30 18.97
N ALA A 295 -27.46 -17.24 18.03
CA ALA A 295 -26.98 -16.95 16.67
C ALA A 295 -27.77 -15.81 16.00
N ASP A 296 -29.11 -15.87 16.08
CA ASP A 296 -29.99 -14.82 15.54
C ASP A 296 -29.91 -13.50 16.32
N LEU A 297 -29.71 -13.56 17.65
CA LEU A 297 -29.45 -12.38 18.47
C LEU A 297 -28.17 -11.67 18.01
N VAL A 298 -27.12 -12.40 17.60
CA VAL A 298 -25.89 -11.79 17.04
C VAL A 298 -26.14 -11.20 15.67
N GLU A 299 -26.74 -11.99 14.77
CA GLU A 299 -26.86 -11.65 13.36
C GLU A 299 -27.86 -10.50 13.13
N HIS A 300 -28.97 -10.52 13.86
CA HIS A 300 -30.10 -9.59 13.64
C HIS A 300 -30.46 -8.79 14.90
N GLY A 301 -30.43 -9.42 16.08
CA GLY A 301 -30.88 -8.80 17.33
C GLY A 301 -29.96 -7.68 17.86
N ALA A 302 -28.65 -7.78 17.65
CA ALA A 302 -27.67 -6.85 18.19
C ALA A 302 -27.84 -5.43 17.62
N HIS A 303 -28.20 -5.33 16.34
CA HIS A 303 -28.48 -4.04 15.71
C HIS A 303 -29.79 -3.43 16.22
N ALA A 304 -30.87 -4.22 16.26
CA ALA A 304 -32.17 -3.79 16.74
C ALA A 304 -32.14 -3.33 18.21
N LEU A 305 -31.40 -4.04 19.07
CA LEU A 305 -31.20 -3.65 20.48
C LEU A 305 -30.42 -2.33 20.60
N ARG A 306 -29.39 -2.15 19.76
CA ARG A 306 -28.59 -0.91 19.75
C ARG A 306 -29.41 0.30 19.30
N GLU A 307 -30.25 0.16 18.28
CA GLU A 307 -31.17 1.22 17.85
C GLU A 307 -32.19 1.60 18.94
N ALA A 308 -32.58 0.63 19.77
CA ALA A 308 -33.42 0.86 20.94
C ALA A 308 -32.66 1.39 22.18
N GLY A 309 -31.37 1.70 22.06
CA GLY A 309 -30.56 2.23 23.16
C GLY A 309 -30.18 1.19 24.22
N VAL A 310 -30.18 -0.10 23.87
CA VAL A 310 -29.78 -1.22 24.74
C VAL A 310 -28.42 -1.73 24.31
N ALA A 311 -27.44 -1.74 25.22
CA ALA A 311 -26.13 -2.31 24.94
C ALA A 311 -26.16 -3.84 25.11
N LEU A 312 -25.57 -4.56 24.16
CA LEU A 312 -25.36 -6.01 24.22
C LEU A 312 -23.87 -6.29 24.37
N LEU A 313 -23.48 -6.98 25.45
CA LEU A 313 -22.12 -7.46 25.70
C LEU A 313 -22.04 -8.95 25.36
N LEU A 314 -21.05 -9.31 24.54
CA LEU A 314 -20.84 -10.66 24.01
C LEU A 314 -19.60 -11.30 24.67
N PRO A 315 -19.53 -12.65 24.77
CA PRO A 315 -18.36 -13.35 25.33
C PRO A 315 -17.06 -13.06 24.59
N ARG A 316 -15.92 -13.21 25.30
CA ARG A 316 -14.57 -12.90 24.78
C ARG A 316 -14.13 -13.77 23.58
N ALA A 317 -14.70 -14.97 23.42
CA ALA A 317 -14.31 -15.92 22.38
C ALA A 317 -14.89 -15.64 20.98
N TRP A 318 -15.80 -14.68 20.82
CA TRP A 318 -16.38 -14.32 19.52
C TRP A 318 -15.44 -13.45 18.66
N ASN A 319 -14.24 -13.95 18.40
CA ASN A 319 -13.46 -13.47 17.28
C ASN A 319 -14.13 -13.97 16.00
N ILE A 320 -14.71 -13.05 15.22
CA ILE A 320 -15.08 -13.31 13.82
C ILE A 320 -13.77 -13.62 13.11
N THR A 321 -13.44 -14.90 13.01
CA THR A 321 -12.17 -15.34 12.47
C THR A 321 -12.44 -15.86 11.08
N ALA A 322 -11.94 -15.16 10.06
CA ALA A 322 -12.15 -15.56 8.69
C ALA A 322 -11.48 -16.93 8.43
N PRO A 323 -12.18 -17.89 7.79
CA PRO A 323 -11.54 -19.12 7.35
C PRO A 323 -10.46 -18.80 6.32
N SER A 324 -9.38 -19.57 6.32
CA SER A 324 -8.30 -19.48 5.35
C SER A 324 -7.80 -20.87 4.97
N LEU A 325 -7.24 -20.98 3.76
CA LEU A 325 -6.58 -22.19 3.28
C LEU A 325 -5.06 -21.99 3.34
N ARG A 326 -4.35 -23.00 3.78
CA ARG A 326 -2.89 -23.10 3.69
C ARG A 326 -2.54 -24.28 2.79
N LEU A 327 -1.48 -24.13 2.02
CA LEU A 327 -1.03 -25.16 1.08
C LEU A 327 0.37 -25.62 1.48
N ARG A 328 0.54 -26.92 1.70
CA ARG A 328 1.88 -27.51 1.85
C ARG A 328 2.26 -28.26 0.60
N VAL A 329 3.47 -28.02 0.12
CA VAL A 329 4.02 -28.63 -1.10
C VAL A 329 5.28 -29.38 -0.71
N ASP A 330 5.21 -30.71 -0.77
CA ASP A 330 6.35 -31.57 -0.48
C ASP A 330 6.97 -32.07 -1.79
N SER A 331 8.27 -31.90 -1.91
CA SER A 331 9.05 -32.41 -3.04
C SER A 331 10.29 -33.13 -2.52
N ALA A 332 10.63 -34.28 -3.11
CA ALA A 332 11.83 -35.01 -2.72
C ALA A 332 13.08 -34.24 -3.14
N VAL A 333 14.16 -34.29 -2.34
CA VAL A 333 15.47 -33.76 -2.77
C VAL A 333 15.94 -34.56 -3.99
N PRO A 334 16.13 -33.91 -5.15
CA PRO A 334 16.31 -34.60 -6.42
C PRO A 334 17.70 -35.27 -6.50
N ALA A 335 17.77 -36.48 -7.06
CA ALA A 335 19.03 -37.16 -7.36
C ALA A 335 19.67 -36.66 -8.68
N ALA A 336 18.93 -35.95 -9.54
CA ALA A 336 19.39 -35.37 -10.81
C ALA A 336 18.58 -34.11 -11.16
N GLU A 337 19.15 -33.17 -11.93
CA GLU A 337 18.46 -31.92 -12.33
C GLU A 337 17.19 -32.16 -13.18
N SER A 338 17.10 -33.29 -13.90
CA SER A 338 15.95 -33.62 -14.75
C SER A 338 14.66 -33.92 -13.99
N THR A 339 14.70 -34.04 -12.65
CA THR A 339 13.52 -34.29 -11.80
C THR A 339 12.97 -33.03 -11.13
N VAL A 340 13.48 -31.84 -11.48
CA VAL A 340 13.13 -30.54 -10.89
C VAL A 340 12.29 -29.71 -11.85
N GLY A 341 11.38 -28.87 -11.31
CA GLY A 341 10.68 -27.85 -12.08
C GLY A 341 9.26 -28.20 -12.48
N MET A 342 8.74 -27.61 -13.57
CA MET A 342 7.32 -27.75 -13.95
C MET A 342 6.87 -29.21 -14.19
N ARG A 343 7.78 -30.09 -14.60
CA ARG A 343 7.54 -31.53 -14.79
C ARG A 343 7.94 -32.37 -13.58
N GLY A 344 8.57 -31.76 -12.57
CA GLY A 344 8.93 -32.42 -11.33
C GLY A 344 7.67 -32.82 -10.56
N LEU A 345 7.73 -34.01 -9.95
CA LEU A 345 6.62 -34.53 -9.14
C LEU A 345 6.62 -33.84 -7.78
N VAL A 346 5.44 -33.39 -7.37
CA VAL A 346 5.16 -32.82 -6.06
C VAL A 346 3.97 -33.53 -5.45
N SER A 347 3.99 -33.72 -4.13
CA SER A 347 2.80 -34.00 -3.34
C SER A 347 2.37 -32.70 -2.68
N TYR A 348 1.07 -32.45 -2.63
CA TYR A 348 0.56 -31.25 -1.97
C TYR A 348 -0.64 -31.60 -1.10
N ARG A 349 -0.84 -30.84 -0.03
CA ARG A 349 -2.00 -30.99 0.86
C ARG A 349 -2.56 -29.63 1.23
N TRP A 350 -3.88 -29.57 1.29
CA TRP A 350 -4.58 -28.41 1.80
C TRP A 350 -4.80 -28.52 3.29
N GLU A 351 -4.71 -27.39 3.98
CA GLU A 351 -5.03 -27.24 5.39
C GLU A 351 -6.05 -26.12 5.53
N LEU A 352 -7.14 -26.37 6.27
CA LEU A 352 -8.12 -25.35 6.61
C LEU A 352 -7.75 -24.76 7.96
N ALA A 353 -7.61 -23.44 8.02
CA ALA A 353 -7.29 -22.71 9.23
C ALA A 353 -8.37 -21.67 9.55
N LEU A 354 -8.64 -21.47 10.84
CA LEU A 354 -9.39 -20.35 11.37
C LEU A 354 -8.42 -19.48 12.16
N GLY A 355 -8.02 -18.35 11.55
CA GLY A 355 -6.95 -17.50 12.08
C GLY A 355 -5.63 -18.26 12.10
N ASP A 356 -5.01 -18.36 13.28
CA ASP A 356 -3.75 -19.08 13.46
C ASP A 356 -3.93 -20.58 13.71
N THR A 357 -5.16 -21.06 13.90
CA THR A 357 -5.43 -22.45 14.26
C THR A 357 -5.76 -23.29 13.04
N VAL A 358 -4.90 -24.27 12.73
CA VAL A 358 -5.16 -25.31 11.71
C VAL A 358 -6.12 -26.36 12.28
N LEU A 359 -7.16 -26.67 11.51
CA LEU A 359 -8.22 -27.60 11.89
C LEU A 359 -7.83 -29.05 11.61
N THR A 360 -8.10 -29.92 12.57
CA THR A 360 -7.94 -31.37 12.44
C THR A 360 -9.07 -31.99 11.62
N ALA A 361 -8.86 -33.21 11.10
CA ALA A 361 -9.90 -33.95 10.36
C ALA A 361 -11.19 -34.15 11.18
N ALA A 362 -11.06 -34.38 12.50
CA ALA A 362 -12.21 -34.53 13.39
C ALA A 362 -12.95 -33.20 13.66
N GLU A 363 -12.24 -32.06 13.69
CA GLU A 363 -12.85 -30.73 13.78
C GLU A 363 -13.54 -30.36 12.46
N MET A 364 -12.92 -30.66 11.31
CA MET A 364 -13.53 -30.46 9.98
C MET A 364 -14.79 -31.31 9.78
N ALA A 365 -14.80 -32.57 10.22
CA ALA A 365 -15.98 -33.43 10.12
C ALA A 365 -17.18 -32.87 10.93
N ARG A 366 -16.90 -32.35 12.13
CA ARG A 366 -17.90 -31.68 12.99
C ARG A 366 -18.47 -30.43 12.33
N LEU A 367 -17.62 -29.63 11.68
CA LEU A 367 -18.03 -28.43 10.93
C LEU A 367 -18.95 -28.77 9.74
N VAL A 368 -18.69 -29.86 9.02
CA VAL A 368 -19.53 -30.28 7.89
C VAL A 368 -20.92 -30.75 8.34
N SER A 369 -21.03 -31.33 9.53
CA SER A 369 -22.32 -31.78 10.10
C SER A 369 -23.13 -30.68 10.81
N GLY A 370 -22.50 -29.56 11.17
CA GLY A 370 -23.15 -28.45 11.88
C GLY A 370 -24.16 -27.69 11.02
N LYS A 371 -25.22 -27.16 11.65
CA LYS A 371 -26.26 -26.32 11.00
C LYS A 371 -26.26 -24.86 11.47
N SER A 372 -25.23 -24.47 12.23
CA SER A 372 -25.12 -23.17 12.89
C SER A 372 -23.84 -22.47 12.42
N ASP A 373 -23.91 -21.15 12.23
CA ASP A 373 -22.73 -20.29 12.00
C ASP A 373 -21.89 -20.10 13.27
N LEU A 374 -22.35 -20.63 14.41
CA LEU A 374 -21.63 -20.67 15.66
C LEU A 374 -21.16 -22.09 15.95
N VAL A 375 -19.84 -22.28 16.05
CA VAL A 375 -19.19 -23.59 16.18
C VAL A 375 -18.21 -23.57 17.35
N GLN A 376 -18.24 -24.60 18.19
CA GLN A 376 -17.29 -24.77 19.28
C GLN A 376 -16.02 -25.49 18.79
N LEU A 377 -14.86 -24.85 18.94
CA LEU A 377 -13.54 -25.39 18.61
C LEU A 377 -12.64 -25.34 19.84
N ARG A 378 -12.16 -26.50 20.28
CA ARG A 378 -11.25 -26.65 21.45
C ARG A 378 -11.73 -25.94 22.72
N GLY A 379 -13.04 -25.85 22.92
CA GLY A 379 -13.66 -25.18 24.06
C GLY A 379 -14.08 -23.73 23.83
N GLU A 380 -13.67 -23.10 22.73
CA GLU A 380 -14.01 -21.72 22.38
C GLU A 380 -15.08 -21.66 21.27
N TRP A 381 -16.02 -20.72 21.37
CA TRP A 381 -17.09 -20.52 20.37
C TRP A 381 -16.66 -19.52 19.30
N VAL A 382 -16.61 -19.95 18.03
CA VAL A 382 -16.24 -19.11 16.89
C VAL A 382 -17.44 -18.91 15.97
N GLN A 383 -17.67 -17.67 15.55
CA GLN A 383 -18.68 -17.33 14.54
C GLN A 383 -18.03 -17.29 13.15
N ALA A 384 -18.49 -18.14 12.24
CA ALA A 384 -18.03 -18.15 10.86
C ALA A 384 -19.07 -18.77 9.93
N ASP A 385 -19.11 -18.33 8.67
CA ASP A 385 -20.09 -18.79 7.67
C ASP A 385 -19.97 -20.30 7.45
N HIS A 386 -20.96 -21.05 7.96
CA HIS A 386 -20.96 -22.51 7.94
C HIS A 386 -20.99 -23.06 6.51
N LYS A 387 -21.59 -22.34 5.55
CA LYS A 387 -21.67 -22.80 4.16
C LYS A 387 -20.30 -22.72 3.51
N VAL A 388 -19.59 -21.62 3.74
CA VAL A 388 -18.21 -21.41 3.25
C VAL A 388 -17.24 -22.38 3.91
N LEU A 389 -17.32 -22.53 5.25
CA LEU A 389 -16.51 -23.48 6.01
C LEU A 389 -16.75 -24.94 5.61
N ALA A 390 -18.01 -25.36 5.48
CA ALA A 390 -18.34 -26.72 5.06
C ALA A 390 -17.94 -27.00 3.61
N ALA A 391 -17.96 -25.99 2.73
CA ALA A 391 -17.44 -26.12 1.37
C ALA A 391 -15.91 -26.26 1.36
N ALA A 392 -15.20 -25.44 2.15
CA ALA A 392 -13.76 -25.53 2.29
C ALA A 392 -13.31 -26.85 2.92
N ALA A 393 -13.96 -27.29 4.00
CA ALA A 393 -13.68 -28.55 4.67
C ALA A 393 -13.89 -29.77 3.73
N ARG A 394 -14.96 -29.78 2.92
CA ARG A 394 -15.17 -30.81 1.88
C ARG A 394 -14.08 -30.80 0.83
N TYR A 395 -13.64 -29.62 0.41
CA TYR A 395 -12.56 -29.48 -0.56
C TYR A 395 -11.23 -30.01 0.00
N VAL A 396 -10.86 -29.63 1.24
CA VAL A 396 -9.65 -30.14 1.91
C VAL A 396 -9.71 -31.67 2.04
N ALA A 397 -10.84 -32.22 2.50
CA ALA A 397 -11.02 -33.66 2.64
C ALA A 397 -10.86 -34.42 1.31
N ALA A 398 -11.31 -33.84 0.19
CA ALA A 398 -11.15 -34.43 -1.14
C ALA A 398 -9.71 -34.39 -1.68
N HIS A 399 -8.82 -33.58 -1.08
CA HIS A 399 -7.43 -33.37 -1.53
C HIS A 399 -6.42 -33.59 -0.39
N THR A 400 -6.72 -34.50 0.56
CA THR A 400 -5.86 -34.77 1.71
C THR A 400 -4.69 -35.72 1.38
N ASP A 401 -4.83 -36.57 0.34
CA ASP A 401 -3.80 -37.49 -0.15
C ASP A 401 -3.81 -37.59 -1.70
N PRO A 402 -3.49 -36.52 -2.44
CA PRO A 402 -3.35 -36.64 -3.89
C PRO A 402 -2.12 -37.47 -4.24
N ALA A 403 -2.24 -38.33 -5.24
CA ALA A 403 -1.08 -38.96 -5.86
C ALA A 403 -0.07 -37.88 -6.30
N PRO A 404 1.24 -38.14 -6.30
CA PRO A 404 2.22 -37.18 -6.80
C PRO A 404 1.86 -36.75 -8.22
N ILE A 405 1.65 -35.45 -8.42
CA ILE A 405 1.37 -34.86 -9.73
C ILE A 405 2.51 -33.93 -10.13
N THR A 406 2.52 -33.48 -11.38
CA THR A 406 3.51 -32.49 -11.79
C THR A 406 3.20 -31.14 -11.15
N LEU A 407 4.22 -30.33 -10.89
CA LEU A 407 4.03 -28.96 -10.41
C LEU A 407 3.15 -28.13 -11.36
N ALA A 408 3.25 -28.36 -12.68
CA ALA A 408 2.39 -27.73 -13.67
C ALA A 408 0.91 -28.07 -13.46
N ASP A 409 0.59 -29.35 -13.24
CA ASP A 409 -0.77 -29.80 -13.01
C ASP A 409 -1.31 -29.24 -11.69
N MET A 410 -0.49 -29.24 -10.63
CA MET A 410 -0.84 -28.66 -9.32
C MET A 410 -1.17 -27.17 -9.41
N LEU A 411 -0.34 -26.39 -10.10
CA LEU A 411 -0.60 -24.96 -10.34
C LEU A 411 -1.83 -24.74 -11.24
N GLY A 412 -2.06 -25.62 -12.22
CA GLY A 412 -3.27 -25.60 -13.05
C GLY A 412 -4.54 -25.92 -12.26
N GLU A 413 -4.48 -26.86 -11.32
CA GLU A 413 -5.56 -27.18 -10.38
C GLU A 413 -5.84 -25.99 -9.45
N LEU A 414 -4.80 -25.33 -8.94
CA LEU A 414 -4.94 -24.09 -8.16
C LEU A 414 -5.59 -22.95 -8.96
N GLY A 415 -5.21 -22.80 -10.24
CA GLY A 415 -5.79 -21.82 -11.15
C GLY A 415 -7.23 -22.12 -11.57
N SER A 416 -7.69 -23.36 -11.43
CA SER A 416 -9.03 -23.83 -11.79
C SER A 416 -9.93 -24.16 -10.58
N GLY A 417 -9.34 -24.24 -9.37
CA GLY A 417 -9.94 -24.67 -8.12
C GLY A 417 -11.09 -23.80 -7.62
N ARG A 418 -12.04 -24.43 -6.91
CA ARG A 418 -13.45 -24.00 -6.84
C ARG A 418 -13.91 -23.44 -5.48
N VAL A 419 -13.02 -23.28 -4.50
CA VAL A 419 -13.42 -22.74 -3.19
C VAL A 419 -13.49 -21.21 -3.29
N ASP A 420 -14.66 -20.73 -3.69
CA ASP A 420 -14.96 -19.31 -3.72
C ASP A 420 -15.02 -18.76 -2.28
N LYS A 421 -14.47 -17.56 -2.06
CA LYS A 421 -14.50 -16.79 -0.80
C LYS A 421 -13.66 -17.28 0.39
N VAL A 422 -12.74 -18.23 0.22
CA VAL A 422 -11.73 -18.56 1.25
C VAL A 422 -10.34 -18.17 0.76
N PRO A 423 -9.64 -17.22 1.41
CA PRO A 423 -8.30 -16.80 1.02
C PRO A 423 -7.28 -17.91 1.24
N ILE A 424 -6.30 -17.99 0.34
CA ILE A 424 -5.06 -18.72 0.59
C ILE A 424 -4.11 -17.76 1.30
N THR A 425 -3.71 -18.07 2.53
CA THR A 425 -2.93 -17.15 3.38
C THR A 425 -1.46 -17.54 3.50
N GLU A 426 -1.13 -18.83 3.35
CA GLU A 426 0.22 -19.33 3.56
C GLU A 426 0.51 -20.52 2.64
N VAL A 427 1.72 -20.54 2.08
CA VAL A 427 2.26 -21.70 1.35
C VAL A 427 3.64 -22.04 1.86
N THR A 428 3.82 -23.30 2.24
CA THR A 428 5.10 -23.83 2.66
C THR A 428 5.52 -24.91 1.67
N ALA A 429 6.80 -24.91 1.29
CA ALA A 429 7.35 -25.90 0.38
C ALA A 429 8.62 -26.52 0.96
N THR A 430 8.81 -27.81 0.73
CA THR A 430 10.01 -28.56 1.11
C THR A 430 10.72 -29.15 -0.11
N GLY A 431 12.01 -29.44 0.01
CA GLY A 431 12.82 -29.95 -1.09
C GLY A 431 13.10 -28.91 -2.17
N TRP A 432 13.14 -29.31 -3.44
CA TRP A 432 13.46 -28.39 -4.54
C TRP A 432 12.36 -27.34 -4.80
N ALA A 433 11.12 -27.62 -4.40
CA ALA A 433 10.01 -26.66 -4.53
C ALA A 433 10.15 -25.45 -3.56
N ALA A 434 10.95 -25.58 -2.50
CA ALA A 434 11.24 -24.47 -1.59
C ALA A 434 11.87 -23.28 -2.31
N ASP A 435 12.80 -23.53 -3.23
CA ASP A 435 13.45 -22.49 -4.05
C ASP A 435 12.47 -21.65 -4.89
N LEU A 436 11.25 -22.17 -5.14
CA LEU A 436 10.22 -21.50 -5.94
C LEU A 436 9.19 -20.76 -5.09
N PHE A 437 8.78 -21.32 -3.95
CA PHE A 437 7.69 -20.79 -3.13
C PHE A 437 8.14 -20.09 -1.84
N ASP A 438 9.33 -20.40 -1.33
CA ASP A 438 9.87 -19.79 -0.11
C ASP A 438 10.75 -18.57 -0.47
N GLY A 439 10.19 -17.37 -0.27
CA GLY A 439 10.90 -16.12 -0.53
C GLY A 439 12.07 -15.84 0.42
N HIS A 440 12.26 -16.66 1.46
CA HIS A 440 13.37 -16.54 2.41
C HIS A 440 14.55 -17.46 2.10
N HIS A 441 14.45 -18.33 1.08
CA HIS A 441 15.56 -19.18 0.70
C HIS A 441 16.62 -18.36 -0.06
N GLU A 442 17.81 -18.18 0.54
CA GLU A 442 18.95 -17.57 -0.14
C GLU A 442 19.48 -18.54 -1.20
N VAL A 443 19.01 -18.39 -2.43
CA VAL A 443 19.57 -19.10 -3.58
C VAL A 443 21.03 -18.66 -3.77
N GLU A 444 21.93 -19.64 -3.93
CA GLU A 444 23.35 -19.38 -4.11
C GLU A 444 23.58 -18.40 -5.28
N PRO A 445 24.20 -17.23 -5.04
CA PRO A 445 24.23 -16.18 -6.05
C PRO A 445 25.16 -16.54 -7.21
N VAL A 446 24.64 -16.50 -8.44
CA VAL A 446 25.44 -16.70 -9.65
C VAL A 446 26.58 -15.68 -9.68
N GLU A 447 27.81 -16.17 -9.81
CA GLU A 447 28.99 -15.34 -10.03
C GLU A 447 28.93 -14.72 -11.45
N PRO A 448 29.33 -13.44 -11.62
CA PRO A 448 29.37 -12.82 -12.94
C PRO A 448 30.24 -13.64 -13.92
N PRO A 449 29.73 -13.97 -15.12
CA PRO A 449 30.48 -14.77 -16.09
C PRO A 449 31.79 -14.11 -16.51
N VAL A 450 32.83 -14.90 -16.74
CA VAL A 450 34.16 -14.42 -17.18
C VAL A 450 34.08 -13.67 -18.52
N GLY A 451 33.17 -14.09 -19.40
CA GLY A 451 32.91 -13.43 -20.69
C GLY A 451 32.24 -12.05 -20.59
N LEU A 452 31.70 -11.66 -19.43
CA LEU A 452 30.93 -10.42 -19.28
C LEU A 452 31.86 -9.22 -19.08
N LYS A 453 31.88 -8.29 -20.04
CA LYS A 453 32.68 -7.05 -20.00
C LYS A 453 31.96 -5.92 -19.27
N ALA A 454 31.39 -6.23 -18.11
CA ALA A 454 30.72 -5.27 -17.23
C ALA A 454 30.58 -5.82 -15.80
N GLN A 455 30.47 -4.91 -14.83
CA GLN A 455 30.19 -5.25 -13.44
C GLN A 455 28.69 -5.18 -13.16
N LEU A 456 28.08 -6.33 -12.83
CA LEU A 456 26.69 -6.40 -12.42
C LEU A 456 26.50 -5.74 -11.06
N ARG A 457 25.44 -4.95 -10.92
CA ARG A 457 25.01 -4.41 -9.63
C ARG A 457 24.41 -5.50 -8.73
N PRO A 458 24.33 -5.31 -7.41
CA PRO A 458 23.77 -6.31 -6.50
C PRO A 458 22.38 -6.79 -6.91
N TYR A 459 21.48 -5.87 -7.27
CA TYR A 459 20.16 -6.26 -7.76
C TYR A 459 20.27 -7.01 -9.10
N GLN A 460 21.12 -6.59 -10.04
CA GLN A 460 21.30 -7.30 -11.32
C GLN A 460 21.82 -8.72 -11.10
N ARG A 461 22.76 -8.92 -10.17
CA ARG A 461 23.26 -10.25 -9.78
C ARG A 461 22.13 -11.14 -9.21
N ARG A 462 21.29 -10.59 -8.32
CA ARG A 462 20.08 -11.29 -7.84
C ARG A 462 19.14 -11.66 -8.98
N GLY A 463 18.95 -10.75 -9.95
CA GLY A 463 18.11 -10.99 -11.11
C GLY A 463 18.66 -12.07 -12.05
N VAL A 464 19.97 -12.08 -12.30
CA VAL A 464 20.64 -13.16 -13.07
C VAL A 464 20.54 -14.49 -12.34
N THR A 465 20.73 -14.50 -11.02
CA THR A 465 20.57 -15.71 -10.19
C THR A 465 19.15 -16.26 -10.32
N TRP A 466 18.14 -15.41 -10.17
CA TRP A 466 16.75 -15.79 -10.34
C TRP A 466 16.44 -16.32 -11.75
N LEU A 467 16.94 -15.65 -12.80
CA LEU A 467 16.78 -16.11 -14.19
C LEU A 467 17.44 -17.47 -14.44
N ALA A 468 18.62 -17.71 -13.85
CA ALA A 468 19.33 -18.97 -13.96
C ALA A 468 18.57 -20.11 -13.26
N THR A 469 18.02 -19.84 -12.07
CA THR A 469 17.15 -20.79 -11.35
C THR A 469 15.92 -21.15 -12.18
N MET A 470 15.23 -20.16 -12.76
CA MET A 470 14.07 -20.41 -13.62
C MET A 470 14.42 -21.24 -14.85
N SER A 471 15.56 -20.94 -15.47
CA SER A 471 16.09 -21.72 -16.59
C SER A 471 16.38 -23.16 -16.22
N ARG A 472 17.09 -23.40 -15.11
CA ARG A 472 17.42 -24.73 -14.60
C ARG A 472 16.16 -25.55 -14.32
N MET A 473 15.15 -24.93 -13.70
CA MET A 473 13.86 -25.55 -13.41
C MET A 473 12.94 -25.68 -14.65
N GLY A 474 13.33 -25.16 -15.81
CA GLY A 474 12.45 -25.15 -17.00
C GLY A 474 11.15 -24.38 -16.79
N CYS A 475 11.12 -23.46 -15.81
CA CYS A 475 10.00 -22.56 -15.55
C CYS A 475 10.10 -21.36 -16.48
N GLY A 476 8.98 -20.83 -16.95
CA GLY A 476 8.95 -19.54 -17.60
C GLY A 476 9.20 -18.39 -16.63
N ALA A 477 9.62 -17.24 -17.15
CA ALA A 477 9.94 -16.08 -16.34
C ALA A 477 9.45 -14.77 -16.97
N ILE A 478 9.04 -13.83 -16.12
CA ILE A 478 8.75 -12.45 -16.47
C ILE A 478 9.67 -11.52 -15.68
N LEU A 479 10.63 -10.89 -16.36
CA LEU A 479 11.47 -9.85 -15.79
C LEU A 479 10.82 -8.48 -16.05
N ALA A 480 10.18 -7.96 -15.02
CA ALA A 480 9.34 -6.77 -15.02
C ALA A 480 10.03 -5.54 -14.36
N ASP A 481 11.36 -5.51 -14.35
CA ASP A 481 12.12 -4.36 -13.84
C ASP A 481 11.77 -3.07 -14.56
N ASP A 482 11.74 -1.96 -13.82
CA ASP A 482 11.62 -0.62 -14.40
C ASP A 482 12.65 -0.40 -15.51
N MET A 483 12.26 0.38 -16.50
CA MET A 483 13.15 0.63 -17.63
C MET A 483 14.43 1.33 -17.21
N GLY A 484 15.56 0.85 -17.70
CA GLY A 484 16.86 1.43 -17.37
C GLY A 484 17.57 0.73 -16.22
N LEU A 485 16.96 -0.24 -15.54
CA LEU A 485 17.62 -1.12 -14.57
C LEU A 485 18.49 -2.23 -15.24
N GLY A 486 18.63 -2.22 -16.56
CA GLY A 486 19.50 -3.15 -17.28
C GLY A 486 18.93 -4.56 -17.39
N LYS A 487 17.73 -4.72 -17.97
CA LYS A 487 17.20 -6.04 -18.33
C LYS A 487 18.06 -6.74 -19.39
N THR A 488 18.55 -5.98 -20.37
CA THR A 488 19.41 -6.46 -21.45
C THR A 488 20.69 -7.11 -20.94
N ILE A 489 21.43 -6.43 -20.06
CA ILE A 489 22.67 -6.97 -19.48
C ILE A 489 22.44 -8.21 -18.61
N GLN A 490 21.30 -8.28 -17.90
CA GLN A 490 20.93 -9.47 -17.13
C GLN A 490 20.69 -10.69 -18.04
N VAL A 491 20.04 -10.49 -19.19
CA VAL A 491 19.85 -11.57 -20.18
C VAL A 491 21.19 -11.97 -20.80
N LEU A 492 22.03 -11.03 -21.23
CA LEU A 492 23.35 -11.36 -21.79
C LEU A 492 24.24 -12.11 -20.78
N ALA A 493 24.21 -11.71 -19.51
CA ALA A 493 24.91 -12.40 -18.43
C ALA A 493 24.38 -13.83 -18.24
N LEU A 494 23.06 -14.05 -18.32
CA LEU A 494 22.48 -15.39 -18.28
C LEU A 494 23.00 -16.27 -19.42
N LEU A 495 23.02 -15.78 -20.67
CA LEU A 495 23.50 -16.55 -21.82
C LEU A 495 24.98 -16.94 -21.65
N LEU A 496 25.82 -16.02 -21.18
CA LEU A 496 27.23 -16.29 -20.91
C LEU A 496 27.40 -17.31 -19.77
N HIS A 497 26.63 -17.16 -18.68
CA HIS A 497 26.64 -18.07 -17.55
C HIS A 497 26.33 -19.50 -17.98
N GLU A 498 25.24 -19.71 -18.74
CA GLU A 498 24.83 -21.05 -19.19
C GLU A 498 25.86 -21.68 -20.13
N ARG A 499 26.53 -20.86 -20.95
CA ARG A 499 27.63 -21.31 -21.81
C ARG A 499 28.84 -21.76 -20.98
N GLU A 500 29.23 -20.99 -19.97
CA GLU A 500 30.35 -21.33 -19.07
C GLU A 500 30.05 -22.58 -18.23
N VAL A 501 28.83 -22.71 -17.72
CA VAL A 501 28.39 -23.91 -16.99
C VAL A 501 28.43 -25.15 -17.88
N ALA A 502 27.93 -25.07 -19.12
CA ALA A 502 27.98 -26.18 -20.07
C ALA A 502 29.41 -26.61 -20.45
N GLN A 503 30.37 -25.68 -20.42
CA GLN A 503 31.79 -25.97 -20.66
C GLN A 503 32.47 -26.62 -19.44
N THR A 504 32.01 -26.30 -18.23
CA THR A 504 32.65 -26.72 -16.96
C THR A 504 32.07 -28.02 -16.42
N PHE A 505 30.76 -28.24 -16.59
CA PHE A 505 30.03 -29.42 -16.14
C PHE A 505 29.29 -30.05 -17.33
N PRO A 506 29.94 -31.00 -18.04
CA PRO A 506 29.33 -31.67 -19.19
C PRO A 506 28.04 -32.40 -18.78
N ARG A 507 26.97 -32.25 -19.57
CA ARG A 507 25.69 -32.94 -19.32
C ARG A 507 25.90 -34.46 -19.38
N ILE A 508 25.17 -35.25 -18.59
CA ILE A 508 25.26 -36.72 -18.67
C ILE A 508 24.47 -37.20 -19.90
N GLY A 509 25.14 -37.71 -20.95
CA GLY A 509 24.49 -38.22 -22.16
C GLY A 509 25.34 -38.09 -23.43
N ALA A 510 24.77 -38.46 -24.59
CA ALA A 510 25.46 -38.43 -25.89
C ALA A 510 25.87 -37.01 -26.36
N ASP A 511 25.23 -35.97 -25.82
CA ASP A 511 25.47 -34.54 -26.13
C ASP A 511 26.17 -33.78 -24.99
N ALA A 512 26.98 -34.48 -24.18
CA ALA A 512 27.61 -33.93 -22.96
C ALA A 512 28.42 -32.64 -23.16
N THR A 513 29.00 -32.47 -24.34
CA THR A 513 29.88 -31.34 -24.70
C THR A 513 29.21 -30.30 -25.61
N ALA A 514 27.92 -30.46 -25.93
CA ALA A 514 27.21 -29.54 -26.80
C ALA A 514 26.87 -28.25 -26.05
N PRO A 515 27.15 -27.06 -26.63
CA PRO A 515 26.73 -25.80 -26.04
C PRO A 515 25.19 -25.73 -25.92
N PRO A 516 24.65 -24.88 -25.03
CA PRO A 516 23.21 -24.61 -25.01
C PRO A 516 22.72 -24.21 -26.40
N GLY A 517 21.49 -24.59 -26.75
CA GLY A 517 20.90 -24.19 -28.02
C GLY A 517 20.77 -22.67 -28.16
N PRO A 518 20.49 -22.15 -29.37
CA PRO A 518 20.39 -20.72 -29.61
C PRO A 518 19.23 -20.07 -28.83
N THR A 519 19.40 -18.80 -28.46
CA THR A 519 18.32 -17.95 -27.93
C THR A 519 17.69 -17.12 -29.04
N LEU A 520 16.36 -17.20 -29.21
CA LEU A 520 15.59 -16.31 -30.07
C LEU A 520 15.12 -15.08 -29.30
N LEU A 521 15.70 -13.91 -29.58
CA LEU A 521 15.25 -12.63 -29.07
C LEU A 521 14.30 -11.96 -30.07
N VAL A 522 13.07 -11.71 -29.64
CA VAL A 522 12.07 -10.96 -30.37
C VAL A 522 11.88 -9.61 -29.71
N CYS A 523 12.17 -8.54 -30.43
CA CYS A 523 12.07 -7.19 -29.88
C CYS A 523 11.45 -6.20 -30.87
N PRO A 524 11.04 -5.00 -30.43
CA PRO A 524 10.60 -3.96 -31.36
C PRO A 524 11.72 -3.61 -32.34
N MET A 525 11.38 -3.29 -33.59
CA MET A 525 12.36 -2.93 -34.62
C MET A 525 13.33 -1.84 -34.15
N SER A 526 12.83 -0.92 -33.36
CA SER A 526 13.59 0.21 -32.86
C SER A 526 14.70 -0.15 -31.87
N VAL A 527 14.69 -1.34 -31.27
CA VAL A 527 15.67 -1.77 -30.26
C VAL A 527 16.62 -2.86 -30.73
N VAL A 528 16.42 -3.42 -31.94
CA VAL A 528 17.31 -4.43 -32.54
C VAL A 528 18.76 -3.95 -32.59
N GLY A 529 18.98 -2.68 -33.00
CA GLY A 529 20.33 -2.11 -33.03
C GLY A 529 20.96 -1.96 -31.66
N ASN A 530 20.15 -1.64 -30.64
CA ASN A 530 20.61 -1.51 -29.27
C ASN A 530 21.07 -2.85 -28.70
N TRP A 531 20.26 -3.91 -28.84
CA TRP A 531 20.64 -5.26 -28.44
C TRP A 531 21.92 -5.74 -29.12
N HIS A 532 22.07 -5.50 -30.42
CA HIS A 532 23.29 -5.87 -31.14
C HIS A 532 24.53 -5.16 -30.59
N ARG A 533 24.45 -3.83 -30.36
CA ARG A 533 25.54 -3.05 -29.77
C ARG A 533 25.85 -3.45 -28.33
N GLU A 534 24.83 -3.68 -27.51
CA GLU A 534 25.00 -4.11 -26.12
C GLU A 534 25.61 -5.51 -26.04
N ALA A 535 25.21 -6.44 -26.91
CA ALA A 535 25.85 -7.75 -27.01
C ALA A 535 27.32 -7.62 -27.39
N GLN A 536 27.67 -6.82 -28.42
CA GLN A 536 29.07 -6.57 -28.78
C GLN A 536 29.88 -5.91 -27.65
N ARG A 537 29.27 -5.00 -26.90
CA ARG A 537 29.93 -4.28 -25.81
C ARG A 537 30.14 -5.15 -24.57
N PHE A 538 29.10 -5.87 -24.13
CA PHE A 538 29.09 -6.55 -22.84
C PHE A 538 29.40 -8.05 -22.95
N ALA A 539 29.12 -8.67 -24.09
CA ALA A 539 29.30 -10.10 -24.33
C ALA A 539 29.89 -10.35 -25.73
N PRO A 540 31.10 -9.81 -26.03
CA PRO A 540 31.69 -9.86 -27.37
C PRO A 540 31.92 -11.28 -27.90
N ASP A 541 32.01 -12.26 -27.01
CA ASP A 541 32.23 -13.66 -27.34
C ASP A 541 30.94 -14.38 -27.78
N LEU A 542 29.77 -13.76 -27.69
CA LEU A 542 28.52 -14.34 -28.18
C LEU A 542 28.36 -14.10 -29.69
N ARG A 543 28.05 -15.15 -30.44
CA ARG A 543 27.76 -15.09 -31.88
C ARG A 543 26.33 -14.60 -32.07
N VAL A 544 26.18 -13.37 -32.56
CA VAL A 544 24.89 -12.70 -32.73
C VAL A 544 24.47 -12.67 -34.20
N LEU A 545 23.33 -13.28 -34.52
CA LEU A 545 22.69 -13.21 -35.83
C LEU A 545 21.51 -12.22 -35.80
N VAL A 546 21.54 -11.18 -36.64
CA VAL A 546 20.39 -10.28 -36.80
C VAL A 546 19.55 -10.72 -38.00
N HIS A 547 18.40 -11.36 -37.73
CA HIS A 547 17.45 -11.80 -38.74
C HIS A 547 16.52 -10.66 -39.15
N HIS A 548 16.96 -9.83 -40.09
CA HIS A 548 16.20 -8.69 -40.58
C HIS A 548 16.59 -8.30 -42.01
N GLY A 549 15.67 -7.65 -42.74
CA GLY A 549 15.92 -7.11 -44.08
C GLY A 549 15.50 -8.02 -45.23
N VAL A 550 15.72 -7.52 -46.46
CA VAL A 550 15.26 -8.15 -47.70
C VAL A 550 16.09 -9.37 -48.07
N GLY A 551 17.40 -9.35 -47.80
CA GLY A 551 18.33 -10.47 -48.01
C GLY A 551 18.53 -11.37 -46.77
N ARG A 552 17.56 -11.41 -45.84
CA ARG A 552 17.63 -12.30 -44.69
C ARG A 552 17.53 -13.77 -45.15
N ARG A 553 18.30 -14.65 -44.52
CA ARG A 553 18.32 -16.09 -44.82
C ARG A 553 16.96 -16.69 -44.48
N THR A 554 16.47 -17.65 -45.27
CA THR A 554 15.20 -18.37 -45.05
C THR A 554 15.37 -19.84 -45.39
N GLY A 555 14.50 -20.72 -44.88
CA GLY A 555 14.62 -22.15 -45.18
C GLY A 555 15.93 -22.76 -44.65
N PRO A 556 16.58 -23.68 -45.37
CA PRO A 556 17.79 -24.37 -44.91
C PRO A 556 18.98 -23.44 -44.61
N GLU A 557 19.10 -22.31 -45.31
CA GLU A 557 20.16 -21.32 -45.05
C GLU A 557 19.97 -20.61 -43.71
N PHE A 558 18.71 -20.42 -43.29
CA PHE A 558 18.39 -19.90 -41.97
C PHE A 558 18.75 -20.93 -40.90
N ASP A 559 18.37 -22.19 -41.11
CA ASP A 559 18.61 -23.28 -40.17
C ASP A 559 20.13 -23.45 -39.90
N ALA A 560 20.96 -23.41 -40.95
CA ALA A 560 22.43 -23.42 -40.83
C ALA A 560 22.98 -22.20 -40.08
N ALA A 561 22.43 -21.00 -40.34
CA ALA A 561 22.85 -19.78 -39.66
C ALA A 561 22.51 -19.77 -38.16
N VAL A 562 21.37 -20.36 -37.80
CA VAL A 562 20.90 -20.48 -36.42
C VAL A 562 21.77 -21.46 -35.63
N ALA A 563 22.19 -22.57 -36.25
CA ALA A 563 23.08 -23.55 -35.61
C ALA A 563 24.46 -22.97 -35.22
N GLU A 564 24.92 -21.93 -35.91
CA GLU A 564 26.17 -21.24 -35.61
C GLU A 564 26.01 -20.02 -34.68
N ALA A 565 24.78 -19.66 -34.30
CA ALA A 565 24.50 -18.48 -33.48
C ALA A 565 24.22 -18.86 -32.03
N ASP A 566 24.61 -17.99 -31.10
CA ASP A 566 24.21 -18.09 -29.69
C ASP A 566 22.96 -17.24 -29.42
N LEU A 567 22.83 -16.11 -30.13
CA LEU A 567 21.71 -15.17 -30.03
C LEU A 567 21.20 -14.78 -31.42
N VAL A 568 19.92 -15.01 -31.68
CA VAL A 568 19.24 -14.60 -32.91
C VAL A 568 18.26 -13.48 -32.60
N ILE A 569 18.44 -12.30 -33.20
CA ILE A 569 17.61 -11.12 -32.97
C ILE A 569 16.66 -10.92 -34.15
N THR A 570 15.36 -10.91 -33.87
CA THR A 570 14.30 -10.66 -34.85
C THR A 570 13.28 -9.66 -34.30
N THR A 571 12.25 -9.35 -35.10
CA THR A 571 11.15 -8.45 -34.72
C THR A 571 9.82 -9.18 -34.64
N TYR A 572 8.88 -8.67 -33.84
CA TYR A 572 7.52 -9.23 -33.76
C TYR A 572 6.82 -9.39 -35.12
N ALA A 573 7.05 -8.45 -36.05
CA ALA A 573 6.48 -8.53 -37.39
C ALA A 573 7.08 -9.67 -38.21
N LEU A 574 8.40 -9.87 -38.12
CA LEU A 574 9.10 -10.95 -38.82
C LEU A 574 8.86 -12.31 -38.20
N LEU A 575 8.76 -12.40 -36.86
CA LEU A 575 8.35 -13.62 -36.16
C LEU A 575 7.02 -14.15 -36.70
N ALA A 576 6.03 -13.27 -36.89
CA ALA A 576 4.72 -13.67 -37.42
C ALA A 576 4.76 -14.01 -38.91
N ARG A 577 5.66 -13.39 -39.68
CA ARG A 577 5.80 -13.61 -41.13
C ARG A 577 6.55 -14.89 -41.45
N ASP A 578 7.63 -15.16 -40.73
CA ASP A 578 8.58 -16.24 -40.98
C ASP A 578 8.43 -17.36 -39.93
N ILE A 579 7.21 -17.54 -39.36
CA ILE A 579 6.95 -18.48 -38.26
C ILE A 579 7.31 -19.93 -38.61
N ASP A 580 7.21 -20.32 -39.89
CA ASP A 580 7.55 -21.65 -40.35
C ASP A 580 9.05 -21.93 -40.26
N ASP A 581 9.90 -20.91 -40.43
CA ASP A 581 11.34 -21.01 -40.17
C ASP A 581 11.61 -21.08 -38.66
N MET A 582 10.94 -20.23 -37.88
CA MET A 582 11.12 -20.17 -36.42
C MET A 582 10.68 -21.46 -35.71
N ARG A 583 9.70 -22.20 -36.26
CA ARG A 583 9.22 -23.47 -35.72
C ARG A 583 10.19 -24.64 -35.92
N ARG A 584 11.05 -24.59 -36.94
CA ARG A 584 12.03 -25.65 -37.20
C ARG A 584 13.26 -25.56 -36.31
N GLY A 585 13.55 -24.38 -35.76
CA GLY A 585 14.69 -24.18 -34.87
C GLY A 585 14.54 -24.89 -33.52
N GLU A 586 15.63 -25.47 -33.03
CA GLU A 586 15.73 -26.05 -31.69
C GLU A 586 16.16 -24.98 -30.68
N TRP A 587 15.22 -24.16 -30.25
CA TRP A 587 15.51 -23.03 -29.37
C TRP A 587 15.69 -23.47 -27.91
N GLU A 588 16.82 -23.11 -27.31
CA GLU A 588 17.01 -23.19 -25.87
C GLU A 588 16.06 -22.22 -25.17
N ARG A 589 15.99 -20.99 -25.69
CA ARG A 589 15.19 -19.92 -25.10
C ARG A 589 14.55 -19.05 -26.16
N ILE A 590 13.32 -18.63 -25.89
CA ILE A 590 12.71 -17.47 -26.56
C ILE A 590 12.56 -16.32 -25.56
N VAL A 591 13.00 -15.14 -25.96
CA VAL A 591 12.95 -13.90 -25.16
C VAL A 591 12.09 -12.88 -25.90
N LEU A 592 11.04 -12.38 -25.25
CA LEU A 592 10.24 -11.26 -25.76
C LEU A 592 10.63 -9.98 -25.04
N ASP A 593 11.29 -9.06 -25.74
CA ASP A 593 11.54 -7.72 -25.21
C ASP A 593 10.36 -6.80 -25.50
N GLU A 594 10.04 -5.91 -24.55
CA GLU A 594 8.82 -5.11 -24.55
C GLU A 594 7.58 -6.01 -24.78
N ALA A 595 7.40 -7.02 -23.92
CA ALA A 595 6.38 -8.05 -24.05
C ALA A 595 4.92 -7.54 -24.11
N GLN A 596 4.67 -6.26 -23.77
CA GLN A 596 3.39 -5.60 -24.05
C GLN A 596 2.98 -5.64 -25.53
N HIS A 597 3.92 -5.85 -26.45
CA HIS A 597 3.61 -6.06 -27.88
C HIS A 597 2.73 -7.29 -28.15
N ILE A 598 2.64 -8.24 -27.21
CA ILE A 598 1.75 -9.41 -27.28
C ILE A 598 0.56 -9.33 -26.32
N LYS A 599 0.23 -8.14 -25.78
CA LYS A 599 -0.85 -7.96 -24.80
C LYS A 599 -2.22 -8.46 -25.25
N ASN A 600 -2.47 -8.45 -26.57
CA ASN A 600 -3.66 -9.07 -27.14
C ASN A 600 -3.33 -10.46 -27.70
N ALA A 601 -3.78 -11.49 -27.00
CA ALA A 601 -3.56 -12.89 -27.33
C ALA A 601 -4.10 -13.30 -28.72
N GLY A 602 -5.08 -12.57 -29.28
CA GLY A 602 -5.68 -12.85 -30.59
C GLY A 602 -4.83 -12.41 -31.79
N THR A 603 -3.80 -11.58 -31.58
CA THR A 603 -2.97 -11.04 -32.67
C THR A 603 -2.10 -12.11 -33.33
N ARG A 604 -1.74 -11.90 -34.60
CA ARG A 604 -0.84 -12.80 -35.33
C ARG A 604 0.52 -12.93 -34.64
N GLN A 605 1.03 -11.84 -34.09
CA GLN A 605 2.29 -11.77 -33.35
C GLN A 605 2.24 -12.60 -32.06
N ALA A 606 1.19 -12.44 -31.24
CA ALA A 606 1.04 -13.19 -29.99
C ALA A 606 0.89 -14.71 -30.26
N ARG A 607 0.11 -15.08 -31.29
CA ARG A 607 -0.03 -16.49 -31.72
C ARG A 607 1.30 -17.07 -32.20
N ALA A 608 2.06 -16.32 -32.99
CA ALA A 608 3.37 -16.74 -33.48
C ALA A 608 4.36 -16.95 -32.32
N ALA A 609 4.43 -16.03 -31.36
CA ALA A 609 5.31 -16.14 -30.19
C ALA A 609 5.04 -17.39 -29.35
N ARG A 610 3.77 -17.74 -29.11
CA ARG A 610 3.41 -18.98 -28.40
C ARG A 610 3.71 -20.24 -29.21
N ALA A 611 3.66 -20.16 -30.54
CA ALA A 611 3.83 -21.30 -31.41
C ALA A 611 5.29 -21.72 -31.67
N VAL A 612 6.28 -20.90 -31.29
CA VAL A 612 7.70 -21.27 -31.35
C VAL A 612 7.99 -22.31 -30.25
N PRO A 613 8.55 -23.48 -30.58
CA PRO A 613 9.02 -24.44 -29.58
C PRO A 613 10.30 -23.89 -28.93
N ALA A 614 10.35 -23.88 -27.60
CA ALA A 614 11.53 -23.49 -26.84
C ALA A 614 11.51 -24.17 -25.47
N ARG A 615 12.69 -24.55 -24.93
CA ARG A 615 12.80 -25.11 -23.58
C ARG A 615 12.42 -24.08 -22.51
N HIS A 616 12.92 -22.85 -22.63
CA HIS A 616 12.64 -21.78 -21.69
C HIS A 616 12.01 -20.55 -22.37
N ARG A 617 11.09 -19.87 -21.68
CA ARG A 617 10.38 -18.70 -22.19
C ARG A 617 10.52 -17.52 -21.24
N LEU A 618 11.06 -16.41 -21.74
CA LEU A 618 11.33 -15.21 -20.96
C LEU A 618 10.60 -14.01 -21.56
N ALA A 619 9.84 -13.29 -20.75
CA ALA A 619 9.24 -12.02 -21.13
C ALA A 619 9.93 -10.87 -20.37
N LEU A 620 10.34 -9.82 -21.09
CA LEU A 620 10.90 -8.61 -20.53
C LEU A 620 9.89 -7.48 -20.71
N THR A 621 9.58 -6.75 -19.65
CA THR A 621 8.66 -5.61 -19.71
C THR A 621 9.04 -4.58 -18.64
N GLY A 622 8.70 -3.30 -18.86
CA GLY A 622 8.79 -2.26 -17.82
C GLY A 622 7.53 -2.19 -16.94
N THR A 623 6.40 -2.66 -17.48
CA THR A 623 5.09 -2.61 -16.83
C THR A 623 4.34 -3.90 -17.16
N PRO A 624 4.30 -4.89 -16.26
CA PRO A 624 3.69 -6.19 -16.55
C PRO A 624 2.16 -6.12 -16.71
N VAL A 625 1.54 -5.05 -16.21
CA VAL A 625 0.14 -4.69 -16.43
C VAL A 625 0.11 -3.24 -16.88
N GLU A 626 -0.35 -2.97 -18.11
CA GLU A 626 -0.56 -1.58 -18.56
C GLU A 626 -1.97 -1.12 -18.20
N ASN A 627 -3.00 -1.92 -18.51
CA ASN A 627 -4.39 -1.45 -18.49
C ASN A 627 -5.43 -2.47 -17.99
N ARG A 628 -5.23 -3.78 -18.19
CA ARG A 628 -6.22 -4.83 -17.88
C ARG A 628 -5.58 -6.15 -17.48
N LEU A 629 -6.26 -6.96 -16.66
CA LEU A 629 -5.78 -8.28 -16.25
C LEU A 629 -5.66 -9.27 -17.43
N GLU A 630 -6.43 -9.07 -18.50
CA GLU A 630 -6.32 -9.87 -19.72
C GLU A 630 -4.97 -9.68 -20.44
N GLU A 631 -4.32 -8.51 -20.30
CA GLU A 631 -2.99 -8.26 -20.86
C GLU A 631 -1.91 -9.06 -20.10
N LEU A 632 -1.99 -9.05 -18.77
CA LEU A 632 -1.13 -9.85 -17.89
C LEU A 632 -1.24 -11.33 -18.23
N ARG A 633 -2.47 -11.83 -18.44
CA ARG A 633 -2.70 -13.21 -18.87
C ARG A 633 -2.02 -13.52 -20.19
N SER A 634 -2.05 -12.64 -21.19
CA SER A 634 -1.42 -12.92 -22.48
C SER A 634 0.09 -13.13 -22.36
N ILE A 635 0.75 -12.34 -21.49
CA ILE A 635 2.19 -12.44 -21.23
C ILE A 635 2.50 -13.70 -20.39
N LEU A 636 1.71 -13.96 -19.34
CA LEU A 636 1.85 -15.16 -18.51
C LEU A 636 1.59 -16.44 -19.30
N ASP A 637 0.59 -16.47 -20.18
CA ASP A 637 0.28 -17.62 -21.04
C ASP A 637 1.41 -17.88 -22.07
N PHE A 638 2.15 -16.84 -22.46
CA PHE A 638 3.38 -17.03 -23.21
C PHE A 638 4.51 -17.60 -22.34
N ALA A 639 4.80 -17.00 -21.19
CA ALA A 639 5.92 -17.44 -20.35
C ALA A 639 5.68 -18.84 -19.77
N MET A 640 4.47 -19.06 -19.26
CA MET A 640 4.00 -20.23 -18.51
C MET A 640 2.67 -20.71 -19.09
N PRO A 641 2.67 -21.44 -20.22
CA PRO A 641 1.46 -21.95 -20.83
C PRO A 641 0.62 -22.77 -19.84
N SER A 642 -0.70 -22.61 -19.89
CA SER A 642 -1.68 -23.35 -19.07
C SER A 642 -1.74 -23.01 -17.58
N LEU A 643 -0.83 -22.19 -17.04
CA LEU A 643 -0.80 -21.81 -15.61
C LEU A 643 -2.14 -21.23 -15.11
N LEU A 644 -2.78 -20.40 -15.93
CA LEU A 644 -4.02 -19.69 -15.59
C LEU A 644 -5.26 -20.30 -16.29
N GLY A 645 -5.11 -21.47 -16.90
CA GLY A 645 -6.16 -22.12 -17.67
C GLY A 645 -6.63 -21.32 -18.90
N SER A 646 -7.84 -21.65 -19.37
CA SER A 646 -8.43 -21.05 -20.57
C SER A 646 -8.79 -19.57 -20.39
N ALA A 647 -9.03 -18.86 -21.48
CA ALA A 647 -9.40 -17.44 -21.44
C ALA A 647 -10.71 -17.20 -20.72
N GLN A 648 -11.65 -18.11 -20.93
CA GLN A 648 -12.95 -18.10 -20.28
C GLN A 648 -12.81 -18.38 -18.78
N THR A 649 -11.98 -19.36 -18.40
CA THR A 649 -11.72 -19.70 -17.01
C THR A 649 -11.09 -18.52 -16.28
N PHE A 650 -10.02 -17.94 -16.83
CA PHE A 650 -9.35 -16.79 -16.22
C PHE A 650 -10.29 -15.60 -16.07
N ARG A 651 -11.09 -15.31 -17.09
CA ARG A 651 -12.04 -14.20 -17.04
C ARG A 651 -13.08 -14.41 -15.94
N ALA A 652 -13.63 -15.61 -15.82
CA ALA A 652 -14.62 -15.93 -14.80
C ALA A 652 -14.04 -15.94 -13.37
N ARG A 653 -12.77 -16.34 -13.20
CA ARG A 653 -12.15 -16.57 -11.88
C ARG A 653 -11.31 -15.41 -11.34
N PHE A 654 -10.74 -14.61 -12.24
CA PHE A 654 -9.85 -13.52 -11.88
C PHE A 654 -10.35 -12.19 -12.45
N ALA A 655 -10.49 -12.07 -13.77
CA ALA A 655 -10.77 -10.76 -14.36
C ALA A 655 -12.09 -10.14 -13.87
N VAL A 656 -13.21 -10.88 -13.93
CA VAL A 656 -14.52 -10.37 -13.48
C VAL A 656 -14.56 -10.15 -11.96
N PRO A 657 -14.16 -11.12 -11.11
CA PRO A 657 -14.17 -10.90 -9.65
C PRO A 657 -13.27 -9.73 -9.21
N ILE A 658 -12.11 -9.54 -9.84
CA ILE A 658 -11.18 -8.46 -9.46
C ILE A 658 -11.64 -7.11 -10.00
N GLU A 659 -11.94 -7.02 -11.30
CA GLU A 659 -12.25 -5.73 -11.96
C GLU A 659 -13.66 -5.22 -11.64
N ARG A 660 -14.64 -6.11 -11.43
CA ARG A 660 -16.05 -5.74 -11.22
C ARG A 660 -16.51 -5.89 -9.77
N GLU A 661 -16.09 -6.96 -9.09
CA GLU A 661 -16.57 -7.30 -7.74
C GLU A 661 -15.59 -6.88 -6.64
N GLN A 662 -14.39 -6.39 -7.02
CA GLN A 662 -13.30 -6.02 -6.10
C GLN A 662 -12.93 -7.13 -5.10
N ASP A 663 -13.03 -8.40 -5.53
CA ASP A 663 -12.78 -9.57 -4.69
C ASP A 663 -11.29 -9.69 -4.35
N GLN A 664 -10.95 -9.37 -3.10
CA GLN A 664 -9.59 -9.47 -2.56
C GLN A 664 -9.07 -10.91 -2.56
N ASN A 665 -9.93 -11.92 -2.47
CA ASN A 665 -9.49 -13.32 -2.52
C ASN A 665 -9.00 -13.69 -3.92
N ALA A 666 -9.67 -13.19 -4.97
CA ALA A 666 -9.25 -13.39 -6.34
C ALA A 666 -7.89 -12.72 -6.61
N ILE A 667 -7.64 -11.52 -6.05
CA ILE A 667 -6.34 -10.83 -6.11
C ILE A 667 -5.25 -11.69 -5.44
N SER A 668 -5.48 -12.12 -4.20
CA SER A 668 -4.51 -12.93 -3.43
C SER A 668 -4.17 -14.24 -4.14
N ARG A 669 -5.17 -14.94 -4.70
CA ARG A 669 -4.94 -16.16 -5.50
C ARG A 669 -4.13 -15.89 -6.77
N LEU A 670 -4.45 -14.82 -7.51
CA LEU A 670 -3.70 -14.49 -8.72
C LEU A 670 -2.25 -14.14 -8.39
N ARG A 671 -2.04 -13.33 -7.34
CA ARG A 671 -0.71 -12.98 -6.85
C ARG A 671 0.07 -14.23 -6.46
N PHE A 672 -0.55 -15.13 -5.71
CA PHE A 672 0.05 -16.40 -5.31
C PHE A 672 0.51 -17.24 -6.52
N LEU A 673 -0.34 -17.41 -7.54
CA LEU A 673 -0.01 -18.19 -8.74
C LEU A 673 1.10 -17.58 -9.59
N THR A 674 1.29 -16.26 -9.51
CA THR A 674 2.15 -15.51 -10.44
C THR A 674 3.44 -15.02 -9.81
N GLN A 675 3.48 -14.80 -8.49
CA GLN A 675 4.61 -14.23 -7.75
C GLN A 675 5.94 -14.96 -7.99
N PRO A 676 6.01 -16.31 -7.96
CA PRO A 676 7.27 -16.99 -8.22
C PRO A 676 7.87 -16.64 -9.58
N PHE A 677 7.02 -16.43 -10.58
CA PHE A 677 7.39 -16.30 -11.99
C PHE A 677 7.57 -14.85 -12.47
N VAL A 678 7.35 -13.87 -11.59
CA VAL A 678 7.43 -12.45 -11.91
C VAL A 678 8.42 -11.76 -10.98
N LEU A 679 9.57 -11.35 -11.51
CA LEU A 679 10.51 -10.50 -10.80
C LEU A 679 10.31 -9.04 -11.22
N ARG A 680 9.91 -8.18 -10.28
CA ARG A 680 9.71 -6.74 -10.52
C ARG A 680 10.48 -5.92 -9.49
N ARG A 681 11.26 -4.96 -9.98
CA ARG A 681 11.95 -3.96 -9.16
C ARG A 681 11.72 -2.57 -9.75
N VAL A 682 11.52 -1.59 -8.87
CA VAL A 682 11.27 -0.20 -9.25
C VAL A 682 12.50 0.65 -8.95
N LYS A 683 12.68 1.75 -9.69
CA LYS A 683 13.80 2.67 -9.43
C LYS A 683 13.72 3.34 -8.06
N THR A 684 12.53 3.39 -7.46
CA THR A 684 12.29 3.95 -6.13
C THR A 684 12.56 2.95 -4.99
N ASP A 685 13.00 1.73 -5.31
CA ASP A 685 13.35 0.73 -4.30
C ASP A 685 14.67 1.13 -3.62
N PRO A 686 14.72 1.34 -2.29
CA PRO A 686 15.96 1.69 -1.58
C PRO A 686 17.11 0.69 -1.82
N ALA A 687 16.81 -0.57 -2.12
CA ALA A 687 17.80 -1.59 -2.46
C ALA A 687 18.36 -1.47 -3.91
N VAL A 688 17.82 -0.53 -4.70
CA VAL A 688 18.18 -0.19 -6.08
C VAL A 688 18.73 1.25 -6.21
N ILE A 689 18.29 2.17 -5.33
CA ILE A 689 18.54 3.63 -5.42
C ILE A 689 20.00 4.06 -5.18
N SER A 690 20.88 3.28 -4.55
CA SER A 690 22.20 3.80 -4.09
C SER A 690 23.13 4.36 -5.18
N ASP A 691 22.85 4.09 -6.47
CA ASP A 691 23.76 4.33 -7.60
C ASP A 691 23.19 5.22 -8.72
N LEU A 692 21.95 5.72 -8.61
CA LEU A 692 21.36 6.65 -9.59
C LEU A 692 21.33 8.08 -9.04
N PRO A 693 21.70 9.10 -9.84
CA PRO A 693 21.57 10.50 -9.43
C PRO A 693 20.09 10.87 -9.21
N GLU A 694 19.81 12.04 -8.62
CA GLU A 694 18.42 12.41 -8.33
C GLU A 694 17.67 12.74 -9.62
N LYS A 695 16.37 12.39 -9.66
CA LYS A 695 15.46 12.78 -10.73
C LYS A 695 14.44 13.77 -10.18
N PHE A 696 14.45 14.98 -10.71
CA PHE A 696 13.51 16.03 -10.35
C PHE A 696 12.46 16.17 -11.45
N GLU A 697 11.21 15.91 -11.12
CA GLU A 697 10.09 16.15 -12.05
C GLU A 697 9.32 17.40 -11.62
N MET A 698 9.09 18.31 -12.57
CA MET A 698 8.32 19.53 -12.35
C MET A 698 7.38 19.81 -13.52
N THR A 699 6.17 20.25 -13.18
CA THR A 699 5.22 20.78 -14.16
C THR A 699 5.51 22.26 -14.38
N VAL A 700 5.75 22.65 -15.63
CA VAL A 700 5.95 24.05 -16.03
C VAL A 700 4.65 24.54 -16.65
N ARG A 701 4.01 25.48 -15.94
CA ARG A 701 2.74 26.08 -16.36
C ARG A 701 2.99 27.23 -17.33
N ALA A 702 2.35 27.15 -18.49
CA ALA A 702 2.40 28.14 -19.55
C ALA A 702 1.03 28.80 -19.72
N ASN A 703 0.96 30.12 -19.80
CA ASN A 703 -0.27 30.77 -20.24
C ASN A 703 -0.38 30.72 -21.77
N LEU A 704 -1.60 30.73 -22.28
CA LEU A 704 -1.88 30.91 -23.69
C LEU A 704 -1.66 32.37 -24.10
N THR A 705 -1.20 32.60 -25.32
CA THR A 705 -1.30 33.92 -25.93
C THR A 705 -2.76 34.28 -26.26
N VAL A 706 -3.05 35.57 -26.46
CA VAL A 706 -4.38 36.04 -26.88
C VAL A 706 -4.83 35.33 -28.18
N GLU A 707 -3.91 35.12 -29.12
CA GLU A 707 -4.17 34.37 -30.35
C GLU A 707 -4.54 32.91 -30.05
N GLN A 708 -3.78 32.23 -29.19
CA GLN A 708 -4.07 30.86 -28.80
C GLN A 708 -5.42 30.71 -28.08
N ALA A 709 -5.75 31.62 -27.16
CA ALA A 709 -7.02 31.59 -26.44
C ALA A 709 -8.22 31.76 -27.38
N ALA A 710 -8.13 32.68 -28.36
CA ALA A 710 -9.17 32.87 -29.37
C ALA A 710 -9.36 31.61 -30.25
N LEU A 711 -8.26 31.01 -30.71
CA LEU A 711 -8.30 29.76 -31.49
C LEU A 711 -8.84 28.59 -30.66
N TYR A 712 -8.44 28.51 -29.39
CA TYR A 712 -8.87 27.46 -28.47
C TYR A 712 -10.40 27.53 -28.27
N GLN A 713 -10.93 28.72 -27.96
CA GLN A 713 -12.36 28.91 -27.78
C GLN A 713 -13.15 28.57 -29.06
N ALA A 714 -12.64 28.99 -30.24
CA ALA A 714 -13.27 28.65 -31.52
C ALA A 714 -13.35 27.13 -31.78
N VAL A 715 -12.33 26.37 -31.38
CA VAL A 715 -12.34 24.90 -31.50
C VAL A 715 -13.35 24.27 -30.55
N VAL A 716 -13.48 24.78 -29.31
CA VAL A 716 -14.48 24.32 -28.33
C VAL A 716 -15.90 24.57 -28.86
N ASP A 717 -16.17 25.77 -29.37
CA ASP A 717 -17.48 26.15 -29.88
C ASP A 717 -17.88 25.32 -31.13
N ASP A 718 -16.94 25.12 -32.07
CA ASP A 718 -17.12 24.26 -33.25
C ASP A 718 -17.45 22.81 -32.85
N MET A 719 -16.74 22.27 -31.86
CA MET A 719 -17.00 20.94 -31.34
C MET A 719 -18.39 20.85 -30.70
N LEU A 720 -18.75 21.79 -29.82
CA LEU A 720 -20.06 21.81 -29.15
C LEU A 720 -21.21 21.88 -30.16
N ALA A 721 -21.05 22.67 -31.23
CA ALA A 721 -22.02 22.72 -32.32
C ALA A 721 -22.14 21.37 -33.05
N LYS A 722 -21.01 20.71 -33.34
CA LYS A 722 -20.99 19.40 -34.04
C LYS A 722 -21.56 18.25 -33.21
N ILE A 723 -21.37 18.25 -31.89
CA ILE A 723 -21.84 17.15 -31.04
C ILE A 723 -23.31 17.27 -30.64
N LYS A 724 -23.95 18.43 -30.83
CA LYS A 724 -25.35 18.67 -30.46
C LYS A 724 -26.32 17.69 -31.13
N ASP A 725 -26.08 17.39 -32.41
CA ASP A 725 -26.95 16.52 -33.22
C ASP A 725 -26.26 15.19 -33.64
N ALA A 726 -24.99 14.99 -33.30
CA ALA A 726 -24.23 13.80 -33.67
C ALA A 726 -24.40 12.65 -32.66
N LYS A 727 -24.56 11.42 -33.16
CA LYS A 727 -24.63 10.19 -32.36
C LYS A 727 -23.62 9.14 -32.80
N GLY A 728 -23.29 8.22 -31.90
CA GLY A 728 -22.41 7.09 -32.19
C GLY A 728 -21.03 7.52 -32.69
N MET A 729 -20.57 6.92 -33.78
CA MET A 729 -19.20 7.13 -34.31
C MET A 729 -18.92 8.58 -34.72
N ALA A 730 -19.93 9.31 -35.23
CA ALA A 730 -19.77 10.71 -35.62
C ALA A 730 -19.45 11.62 -34.42
N ARG A 731 -20.12 11.37 -33.28
CA ARG A 731 -19.83 12.06 -32.01
C ARG A 731 -18.41 11.78 -31.54
N LYS A 732 -18.01 10.51 -31.51
CA LYS A 732 -16.66 10.10 -31.08
C LYS A 732 -15.58 10.75 -31.95
N GLY A 733 -15.76 10.74 -33.28
CA GLY A 733 -14.85 11.37 -34.22
C GLY A 733 -14.72 12.89 -34.01
N ALA A 734 -15.83 13.59 -33.76
CA ALA A 734 -15.83 15.02 -33.50
C ALA A 734 -15.07 15.37 -32.21
N VAL A 735 -15.25 14.59 -31.13
CA VAL A 735 -14.57 14.77 -29.85
C VAL A 735 -13.07 14.52 -29.98
N LEU A 736 -12.64 13.41 -30.58
CA LEU A 736 -11.22 13.09 -30.78
C LEU A 736 -10.52 14.11 -31.69
N GLY A 737 -11.22 14.56 -32.74
CA GLY A 737 -10.73 15.61 -33.63
C GLY A 737 -10.61 16.97 -32.95
N ALA A 738 -11.53 17.30 -32.02
CA ALA A 738 -11.43 18.52 -31.21
C ALA A 738 -10.26 18.44 -30.23
N LEU A 739 -10.13 17.33 -29.48
CA LEU A 739 -9.01 17.11 -28.56
C LEU A 739 -7.65 17.28 -29.24
N THR A 740 -7.49 16.67 -30.43
CA THR A 740 -6.26 16.82 -31.23
C THR A 740 -6.01 18.29 -31.55
N ARG A 741 -7.02 19.00 -32.07
CA ARG A 741 -6.91 20.42 -32.44
C ARG A 741 -6.60 21.32 -31.24
N LEU A 742 -7.24 21.10 -30.09
CA LEU A 742 -6.97 21.86 -28.85
C LEU A 742 -5.51 21.70 -28.43
N LYS A 743 -4.97 20.48 -28.45
CA LYS A 743 -3.54 20.25 -28.17
C LYS A 743 -2.62 20.93 -29.18
N GLN A 744 -3.00 20.97 -30.46
CA GLN A 744 -2.23 21.70 -31.48
C GLN A 744 -2.21 23.21 -31.18
N VAL A 745 -3.35 23.79 -30.78
CA VAL A 745 -3.45 25.20 -30.38
C VAL A 745 -2.58 25.49 -29.15
N CYS A 746 -2.63 24.66 -28.11
CA CYS A 746 -1.77 24.78 -26.92
C CYS A 746 -0.28 24.75 -27.29
N ASN A 747 0.10 23.92 -28.26
CA ASN A 747 1.48 23.85 -28.75
C ASN A 747 1.89 25.13 -29.50
N HIS A 748 1.18 25.49 -30.57
CA HIS A 748 1.46 26.68 -31.36
C HIS A 748 0.34 26.99 -32.38
N PRO A 749 -0.05 28.26 -32.61
CA PRO A 749 -1.02 28.62 -33.65
C PRO A 749 -0.68 28.08 -35.04
N ALA A 750 0.56 28.24 -35.51
CA ALA A 750 1.01 27.69 -36.80
C ALA A 750 0.91 26.15 -36.90
N HIS A 751 1.01 25.43 -35.78
CA HIS A 751 0.83 23.96 -35.77
C HIS A 751 -0.64 23.57 -35.95
N PHE A 752 -1.56 24.35 -35.38
CA PHE A 752 -3.00 24.18 -35.59
C PHE A 752 -3.43 24.60 -37.00
N LEU A 753 -2.98 25.77 -37.47
CA LEU A 753 -3.38 26.34 -38.77
C LEU A 753 -2.78 25.57 -39.95
N GLY A 754 -1.57 25.03 -39.80
CA GLY A 754 -0.87 24.31 -40.87
C GLY A 754 -0.55 25.18 -42.09
N ASP A 755 -0.48 26.50 -41.91
CA ASP A 755 -0.37 27.52 -42.96
C ASP A 755 1.07 27.94 -43.28
N GLY A 756 2.05 27.39 -42.55
CA GLY A 756 3.46 27.76 -42.68
C GLY A 756 3.80 29.13 -42.10
N SER A 757 2.91 29.72 -41.30
CA SER A 757 3.18 30.99 -40.62
C SER A 757 4.36 30.88 -39.65
N ALA A 758 5.09 31.99 -39.47
CA ALA A 758 6.29 32.02 -38.63
C ALA A 758 5.97 31.75 -37.14
N VAL A 759 6.98 31.23 -36.43
CA VAL A 759 6.93 31.00 -34.97
C VAL A 759 6.80 32.33 -34.22
N LEU A 760 7.51 33.36 -34.68
CA LEU A 760 7.45 34.70 -34.13
C LEU A 760 6.59 35.62 -35.00
N LEU A 761 5.83 36.51 -34.37
CA LEU A 761 5.13 37.61 -35.03
C LEU A 761 5.67 38.94 -34.48
N HIS A 762 6.23 39.77 -35.36
CA HIS A 762 6.87 41.04 -34.96
C HIS A 762 7.93 40.89 -33.87
N GLY A 763 8.65 39.76 -33.83
CA GLY A 763 9.66 39.44 -32.81
C GLY A 763 9.10 38.88 -31.51
N HIS A 764 7.77 38.73 -31.37
CA HIS A 764 7.13 38.17 -30.20
C HIS A 764 6.65 36.73 -30.45
N HIS A 765 6.71 35.90 -29.41
CA HIS A 765 6.22 34.53 -29.46
C HIS A 765 4.71 34.48 -29.63
N ARG A 766 4.25 33.61 -30.54
CA ARG A 766 2.82 33.30 -30.72
C ARG A 766 2.35 32.15 -29.84
N SER A 767 3.27 31.46 -29.17
CA SER A 767 3.00 30.38 -28.22
C SER A 767 3.65 30.66 -26.88
N GLY A 768 2.85 30.66 -25.81
CA GLY A 768 3.38 30.82 -24.45
C GLY A 768 4.26 29.65 -24.01
N LYS A 769 4.01 28.44 -24.52
CA LYS A 769 4.88 27.29 -24.26
C LYS A 769 6.24 27.44 -24.92
N LEU A 770 6.30 27.82 -26.20
CA LEU A 770 7.60 27.95 -26.88
C LEU A 770 8.42 29.11 -26.32
N ALA A 771 7.77 30.18 -25.84
CA ALA A 771 8.46 31.24 -25.09
C ALA A 771 9.18 30.67 -23.86
N LEU A 772 8.46 29.95 -22.99
CA LEU A 772 9.06 29.33 -21.80
C LEU A 772 10.10 28.27 -22.12
N VAL A 773 9.88 27.48 -23.17
CA VAL A 773 10.86 26.49 -23.63
C VAL A 773 12.13 27.18 -24.11
N GLU A 774 12.04 28.29 -24.83
CA GLU A 774 13.21 29.07 -25.23
C GLU A 774 14.00 29.53 -24.00
N ASP A 775 13.34 30.12 -22.99
CA ASP A 775 13.99 30.58 -21.76
C ASP A 775 14.69 29.43 -21.01
N ILE A 776 14.00 28.28 -20.91
CA ILE A 776 14.57 27.06 -20.30
C ILE A 776 15.82 26.62 -21.07
N LEU A 777 15.75 26.59 -22.40
CA LEU A 777 16.85 26.14 -23.24
C LEU A 777 18.04 27.12 -23.22
N GLU A 778 17.79 28.43 -23.15
CA GLU A 778 18.84 29.44 -23.00
C GLU A 778 19.64 29.22 -21.71
N SER A 779 18.97 28.94 -20.59
CA SER A 779 19.63 28.59 -19.33
C SER A 779 20.43 27.29 -19.45
N VAL A 780 19.84 26.24 -20.02
CA VAL A 780 20.52 24.93 -20.18
C VAL A 780 21.79 25.06 -21.03
N LEU A 781 21.73 25.84 -22.11
CA LEU A 781 22.86 26.07 -23.00
C LEU A 781 23.94 26.95 -22.34
N ALA A 782 23.54 27.94 -21.55
CA ALA A 782 24.48 28.78 -20.78
C ALA A 782 25.29 27.95 -19.77
N ASP A 783 24.69 26.91 -19.19
CA ASP A 783 25.33 25.98 -18.25
C ASP A 783 26.17 24.89 -18.96
N GLY A 784 26.21 24.90 -20.30
CA GLY A 784 26.93 23.90 -21.10
C GLY A 784 26.32 22.50 -20.99
N GLU A 785 25.03 22.42 -20.69
CA GLU A 785 24.31 21.16 -20.49
C GLU A 785 23.53 20.74 -21.74
N LYS A 786 23.01 19.50 -21.73
CA LYS A 786 22.30 18.93 -22.88
C LYS A 786 20.84 18.62 -22.54
N ALA A 787 19.93 18.92 -23.48
CA ALA A 787 18.50 18.65 -23.31
C ALA A 787 17.91 17.78 -24.42
N LEU A 788 16.95 16.94 -24.00
CA LEU A 788 16.03 16.24 -24.88
C LEU A 788 14.68 16.94 -24.88
N LEU A 789 14.16 17.22 -26.07
CA LEU A 789 12.84 17.77 -26.27
C LEU A 789 11.93 16.65 -26.81
N PHE A 790 10.77 16.46 -26.20
CA PHE A 790 9.80 15.44 -26.62
C PHE A 790 8.48 16.07 -27.04
N THR A 791 7.92 15.59 -28.16
CA THR A 791 6.57 15.96 -28.63
C THR A 791 5.82 14.75 -29.17
N GLN A 792 4.50 14.70 -29.00
CA GLN A 792 3.68 13.67 -29.62
C GLN A 792 3.50 13.89 -31.14
N PHE A 793 3.67 15.11 -31.63
CA PHE A 793 3.38 15.51 -33.01
C PHE A 793 4.64 15.66 -33.84
N ARG A 794 4.67 15.00 -35.00
CA ARG A 794 5.81 15.11 -35.91
C ARG A 794 5.85 16.50 -36.54
N GLU A 795 4.69 16.98 -36.97
CA GLU A 795 4.46 18.24 -37.64
C GLU A 795 4.91 19.41 -36.76
N PHE A 796 4.65 19.33 -35.46
CA PHE A 796 5.15 20.32 -34.51
C PHE A 796 6.67 20.29 -34.40
N GLY A 797 7.28 19.10 -34.38
CA GLY A 797 8.74 19.00 -34.34
C GLY A 797 9.41 19.50 -35.63
N GLU A 798 8.76 19.35 -36.78
CA GLU A 798 9.20 19.93 -38.06
C GLU A 798 9.12 21.47 -38.08
N LEU A 799 8.21 22.06 -37.29
CA LEU A 799 8.14 23.51 -37.06
C LEU A 799 9.21 24.00 -36.08
N VAL A 800 9.39 23.28 -34.96
CA VAL A 800 10.25 23.72 -33.84
C VAL A 800 11.73 23.54 -34.15
N ALA A 801 12.15 22.42 -34.77
CA ALA A 801 13.56 22.16 -34.97
C ALA A 801 14.29 23.23 -35.81
N PRO A 802 13.77 23.68 -36.99
CA PRO A 802 14.41 24.75 -37.76
C PRO A 802 14.48 26.07 -37.00
N TYR A 803 13.43 26.40 -36.25
CA TYR A 803 13.39 27.59 -35.42
C TYR A 803 14.47 27.59 -34.33
N LEU A 804 14.67 26.47 -33.63
CA LEU A 804 15.72 26.35 -32.62
C LEU A 804 17.13 26.37 -33.23
N VAL A 805 17.31 25.85 -34.45
CA VAL A 805 18.57 25.96 -35.20
C VAL A 805 18.89 27.43 -35.47
N GLU A 806 17.92 28.20 -35.96
CA GLU A 806 18.10 29.63 -36.23
C GLU A 806 18.37 30.42 -34.93
N ARG A 807 17.63 30.13 -33.86
CA ARG A 807 17.73 30.85 -32.58
C ARG A 807 19.06 30.63 -31.86
N PHE A 808 19.55 29.38 -31.83
CA PHE A 808 20.73 28.99 -31.05
C PHE A 808 21.98 28.74 -31.91
N GLY A 809 21.88 28.89 -33.23
CA GLY A 809 23.00 28.70 -34.15
C GLY A 809 23.63 27.30 -34.09
N SER A 810 22.88 26.31 -33.62
CA SER A 810 23.36 24.96 -33.32
C SER A 810 22.56 23.91 -34.07
N GLU A 811 23.18 22.79 -34.41
CA GLU A 811 22.45 21.65 -34.99
C GLU A 811 21.45 21.09 -33.98
N ILE A 812 20.19 20.90 -34.38
CA ILE A 812 19.15 20.27 -33.57
C ILE A 812 18.61 19.02 -34.30
N PRO A 813 19.17 17.83 -34.06
CA PRO A 813 18.69 16.61 -34.70
C PRO A 813 17.25 16.31 -34.27
N PHE A 814 16.39 16.04 -35.24
CA PHE A 814 15.02 15.60 -34.98
C PHE A 814 14.84 14.11 -35.30
N LEU A 815 14.64 13.30 -34.26
CA LEU A 815 14.45 11.85 -34.36
C LEU A 815 12.95 11.50 -34.30
N HIS A 816 12.41 11.06 -35.42
CA HIS A 816 11.02 10.62 -35.55
C HIS A 816 10.91 9.29 -36.32
N GLY A 817 9.71 8.71 -36.37
CA GLY A 817 9.46 7.39 -36.95
C GLY A 817 9.81 7.23 -38.43
N GLY A 818 9.91 8.33 -39.18
CA GLY A 818 10.29 8.34 -40.61
C GLY A 818 11.80 8.27 -40.87
N VAL A 819 12.63 8.42 -39.83
CA VAL A 819 14.09 8.39 -39.98
C VAL A 819 14.58 6.95 -40.14
N ALA A 820 15.30 6.68 -41.23
CA ALA A 820 15.90 5.37 -41.51
C ALA A 820 16.90 4.94 -40.41
N LYS A 821 16.98 3.64 -40.12
CA LYS A 821 17.77 3.07 -39.01
C LYS A 821 19.22 3.58 -38.97
N LYS A 822 19.94 3.52 -40.09
CA LYS A 822 21.35 3.97 -40.16
C LYS A 822 21.52 5.44 -39.76
N ARG A 823 20.58 6.30 -40.16
CA ARG A 823 20.60 7.73 -39.82
C ARG A 823 20.19 7.97 -38.36
N ARG A 824 19.27 7.17 -37.84
CA ARG A 824 18.88 7.19 -36.42
C ARG A 824 20.06 6.86 -35.51
N ASP A 825 20.77 5.78 -35.80
CA ASP A 825 21.95 5.38 -35.02
C ASP A 825 23.01 6.48 -35.05
N ALA A 826 23.29 7.06 -36.22
CA ALA A 826 24.24 8.18 -36.35
C ALA A 826 23.82 9.44 -35.57
N MET A 827 22.52 9.79 -35.54
CA MET A 827 22.01 10.90 -34.74
C MET A 827 22.22 10.70 -33.24
N VAL A 828 21.95 9.48 -32.74
CA VAL A 828 22.12 9.12 -31.33
C VAL A 828 23.59 9.15 -30.94
N ASP A 829 24.46 8.55 -31.75
CA ASP A 829 25.91 8.55 -31.51
C ASP A 829 26.47 9.98 -31.52
N ARG A 830 26.03 10.81 -32.48
CA ARG A 830 26.42 12.22 -32.57
C ARG A 830 25.95 13.01 -31.34
N PHE A 831 24.70 12.86 -30.90
CA PHE A 831 24.21 13.56 -29.70
C PHE A 831 24.97 13.17 -28.42
N GLN A 832 25.29 11.87 -28.27
CA GLN A 832 26.00 11.33 -27.10
C GLN A 832 27.47 11.74 -27.02
N SER A 833 28.09 12.16 -28.14
CA SER A 833 29.46 12.66 -28.17
C SER A 833 29.62 13.99 -27.42
N SER A 834 30.81 14.26 -26.87
CA SER A 834 31.09 15.50 -26.12
C SER A 834 31.02 16.75 -27.01
N ASP A 835 31.39 16.64 -28.28
CA ASP A 835 31.29 17.70 -29.31
C ASP A 835 29.96 17.63 -30.09
N GLY A 836 29.04 16.79 -29.63
CA GLY A 836 27.72 16.61 -30.21
C GLY A 836 26.78 17.79 -29.95
N PRO A 837 25.68 17.89 -30.71
CA PRO A 837 24.69 18.96 -30.55
C PRO A 837 24.15 18.99 -29.11
N PRO A 838 23.90 20.19 -28.55
CA PRO A 838 23.47 20.33 -27.17
C PRO A 838 21.98 20.01 -27.00
N LEU A 839 21.17 20.15 -28.05
CA LEU A 839 19.74 19.85 -28.03
C LEU A 839 19.41 18.76 -29.04
N MET A 840 18.47 17.88 -28.69
CA MET A 840 17.91 16.89 -29.61
C MET A 840 16.40 16.80 -29.41
N LEU A 841 15.66 16.81 -30.52
CA LEU A 841 14.21 16.70 -30.54
C LEU A 841 13.80 15.27 -30.90
N LEU A 842 12.79 14.73 -30.22
CA LEU A 842 12.30 13.37 -30.43
C LEU A 842 10.77 13.36 -30.44
N SER A 843 10.18 12.56 -31.34
CA SER A 843 8.75 12.26 -31.21
C SER A 843 8.53 11.19 -30.14
N LEU A 844 7.48 11.28 -29.30
CA LEU A 844 7.24 10.34 -28.19
C LEU A 844 7.24 8.87 -28.63
N LYS A 845 6.62 8.56 -29.78
CA LYS A 845 6.59 7.19 -30.34
C LYS A 845 7.97 6.72 -30.83
N ALA A 846 8.85 7.62 -31.24
CA ALA A 846 10.21 7.29 -31.62
C ALA A 846 11.16 7.27 -30.40
N GLY A 847 10.88 8.09 -29.39
CA GLY A 847 11.57 8.16 -28.10
C GLY A 847 11.23 7.04 -27.13
N GLY A 848 10.05 6.43 -27.23
CA GLY A 848 9.64 5.23 -26.47
C GLY A 848 10.39 3.95 -26.86
N THR A 849 11.39 4.07 -27.74
CA THR A 849 12.19 2.96 -28.22
C THR A 849 13.50 2.87 -27.48
N GLY A 850 14.01 1.65 -27.21
CA GLY A 850 15.27 1.17 -26.56
C GLY A 850 16.54 2.04 -26.45
N LEU A 851 16.56 3.26 -26.98
CA LEU A 851 17.67 4.20 -27.03
C LEU A 851 18.21 4.54 -25.63
N ASN A 852 19.53 4.71 -25.55
CA ASN A 852 20.23 5.22 -24.39
C ASN A 852 20.69 6.66 -24.71
N LEU A 853 20.24 7.66 -23.94
CA LEU A 853 20.47 9.10 -24.18
C LEU A 853 21.00 9.80 -22.91
N THR A 854 21.88 9.13 -22.17
CA THR A 854 22.45 9.57 -20.89
C THR A 854 23.29 10.85 -20.93
N ALA A 855 23.71 11.34 -22.10
CA ALA A 855 24.41 12.63 -22.20
C ALA A 855 23.51 13.83 -21.87
N ALA A 856 22.19 13.67 -21.97
CA ALA A 856 21.24 14.69 -21.53
C ALA A 856 20.91 14.53 -20.05
N ASN A 857 20.95 15.64 -19.32
CA ASN A 857 20.46 15.73 -17.95
C ASN A 857 19.21 16.64 -17.85
N HIS A 858 18.80 17.24 -18.96
CA HIS A 858 17.50 17.92 -19.07
C HIS A 858 16.56 17.17 -20.02
N VAL A 859 15.30 17.02 -19.60
CA VAL A 859 14.22 16.46 -20.40
C VAL A 859 13.06 17.45 -20.37
N VAL A 860 12.56 17.83 -21.55
CA VAL A 860 11.45 18.77 -21.71
C VAL A 860 10.37 18.11 -22.56
N HIS A 861 9.21 17.84 -21.96
CA HIS A 861 8.01 17.40 -22.69
C HIS A 861 7.22 18.63 -23.13
N LEU A 862 7.17 18.86 -24.44
CA LEU A 862 6.54 20.04 -25.05
C LEU A 862 5.00 19.98 -24.99
N ASP A 863 4.43 18.78 -24.96
CA ASP A 863 2.99 18.54 -24.89
C ASP A 863 2.64 17.44 -23.90
N ARG A 864 1.47 17.58 -23.27
CA ARG A 864 0.99 16.64 -22.26
C ARG A 864 0.31 15.44 -22.90
N TRP A 865 0.86 14.25 -22.67
CA TRP A 865 0.29 12.97 -23.09
C TRP A 865 -0.60 12.39 -21.98
N TRP A 866 -1.74 11.80 -22.34
CA TRP A 866 -2.70 11.28 -21.35
C TRP A 866 -2.21 10.01 -20.62
N ASN A 867 -1.27 9.27 -21.20
CA ASN A 867 -0.73 8.04 -20.61
C ASN A 867 0.64 8.34 -19.97
N PRO A 868 0.72 8.50 -18.64
CA PRO A 868 1.98 8.84 -17.97
C PRO A 868 3.08 7.80 -18.23
N ALA A 869 2.73 6.54 -18.50
CA ALA A 869 3.71 5.50 -18.79
C ALA A 869 4.52 5.80 -20.07
N VAL A 870 3.91 6.37 -21.11
CA VAL A 870 4.60 6.69 -22.38
C VAL A 870 5.59 7.85 -22.18
N GLU A 871 5.23 8.87 -21.41
CA GLU A 871 6.13 9.98 -21.09
C GLU A 871 7.27 9.52 -20.18
N ASN A 872 6.95 8.77 -19.12
CA ASN A 872 7.95 8.19 -18.23
C ASN A 872 8.91 7.30 -19.02
N GLN A 873 8.40 6.55 -20.00
CA GLN A 873 9.22 5.74 -20.91
C GLN A 873 10.22 6.60 -21.72
N ALA A 874 9.82 7.80 -22.14
CA ALA A 874 10.68 8.71 -22.89
C ALA A 874 11.67 9.44 -21.95
N THR A 875 11.24 9.88 -20.76
CA THR A 875 12.09 10.45 -19.71
C THR A 875 13.18 9.49 -19.26
N ASP A 876 12.83 8.22 -19.08
CA ASP A 876 13.73 7.15 -18.68
C ASP A 876 14.84 6.87 -19.71
N ARG A 877 14.88 7.56 -20.85
CA ARG A 877 16.00 7.47 -21.81
C ARG A 877 17.21 8.30 -21.37
N ALA A 878 16.96 9.42 -20.69
CA ALA A 878 17.98 10.25 -20.04
C ALA A 878 18.27 9.75 -18.61
N PHE A 879 17.24 9.30 -17.90
CA PHE A 879 17.36 8.74 -16.54
C PHE A 879 17.64 7.24 -16.54
N ARG A 880 18.86 6.88 -16.96
CA ARG A 880 19.33 5.50 -17.17
C ARG A 880 20.69 5.27 -16.54
N ILE A 881 21.04 4.00 -16.30
CA ILE A 881 22.38 3.60 -15.87
C ILE A 881 23.42 4.15 -16.86
N GLY A 882 24.42 4.86 -16.34
CA GLY A 882 25.38 5.62 -17.13
C GLY A 882 25.17 7.13 -17.05
N GLN A 883 24.01 7.58 -16.55
CA GLN A 883 23.78 8.94 -16.13
C GLN A 883 24.64 9.25 -14.89
N ARG A 884 25.32 10.40 -14.91
CA ARG A 884 26.21 10.86 -13.83
C ARG A 884 25.77 12.20 -13.22
N ARG A 885 24.74 12.83 -13.78
CA ARG A 885 24.19 14.12 -13.36
C ARG A 885 22.73 13.95 -12.98
N ASP A 886 22.27 14.77 -12.05
CA ASP A 886 20.85 14.83 -11.69
C ASP A 886 20.03 15.20 -12.92
N VAL A 887 18.90 14.51 -13.10
CA VAL A 887 18.05 14.67 -14.28
C VAL A 887 16.85 15.54 -13.94
N GLN A 888 16.72 16.67 -14.63
CA GLN A 888 15.58 17.57 -14.51
C GLN A 888 14.58 17.31 -15.63
N VAL A 889 13.35 16.98 -15.26
CA VAL A 889 12.25 16.64 -16.16
C VAL A 889 11.19 17.72 -16.05
N ARG A 890 10.97 18.46 -17.13
CA ARG A 890 10.01 19.57 -17.21
C ARG A 890 8.85 19.16 -18.12
N LYS A 891 7.63 19.19 -17.59
CA LYS A 891 6.42 18.84 -18.34
C LYS A 891 5.61 20.11 -18.57
N LEU A 892 5.51 20.54 -19.83
CA LEU A 892 4.84 21.80 -20.18
C LEU A 892 3.33 21.58 -20.22
N VAL A 893 2.59 22.43 -19.52
CA VAL A 893 1.14 22.35 -19.40
C VAL A 893 0.55 23.74 -19.55
N CYS A 894 -0.42 23.91 -20.44
CA CYS A 894 -1.16 25.17 -20.55
C CYS A 894 -2.20 25.34 -19.44
N VAL A 895 -2.13 26.44 -18.70
CA VAL A 895 -3.05 26.79 -17.59
C VAL A 895 -4.48 26.92 -18.09
N ASP A 896 -5.43 26.41 -17.31
CA ASP A 896 -6.87 26.52 -17.57
C ASP A 896 -7.31 25.95 -18.94
N THR A 897 -6.55 24.97 -19.43
CA THR A 897 -6.83 24.25 -20.68
C THR A 897 -7.08 22.77 -20.44
N ILE A 898 -7.38 22.04 -21.52
CA ILE A 898 -7.44 20.58 -21.52
C ILE A 898 -6.15 19.92 -21.01
N GLU A 899 -4.99 20.54 -21.19
CA GLU A 899 -3.73 19.94 -20.73
C GLU A 899 -3.60 19.96 -19.21
N GLU A 900 -4.02 21.04 -18.55
CA GLU A 900 -4.00 21.12 -17.09
C GLU A 900 -5.01 20.15 -16.48
N LYS A 901 -6.21 20.07 -17.04
CA LYS A 901 -7.20 19.08 -16.59
C LYS A 901 -6.70 17.65 -16.77
N ILE A 902 -6.00 17.37 -17.88
CA ILE A 902 -5.32 16.06 -18.07
C ILE A 902 -4.25 15.84 -17.01
N ASP A 903 -3.43 16.85 -16.71
CA ASP A 903 -2.38 16.74 -15.69
C ASP A 903 -2.96 16.49 -14.29
N GLU A 904 -4.01 17.22 -13.91
CA GLU A 904 -4.74 17.04 -12.64
C GLU A 904 -5.37 15.66 -12.54
N MET A 905 -5.96 15.15 -13.63
CA MET A 905 -6.50 13.79 -13.67
C MET A 905 -5.40 12.72 -13.50
N ILE A 906 -4.22 12.93 -14.07
CA ILE A 906 -3.08 12.01 -13.93
C ILE A 906 -2.52 12.04 -12.51
N ASN A 907 -2.44 13.21 -11.88
CA ASN A 907 -1.81 13.41 -10.56
C ASN A 907 -2.79 13.25 -9.38
N GLY A 908 -4.11 13.21 -9.62
CA GLY A 908 -5.16 13.10 -8.60
C GLY A 908 -5.39 11.69 -8.04
N LYS A 909 -5.77 11.59 -6.77
CA LYS A 909 -6.05 10.33 -6.02
C LYS A 909 -7.45 9.71 -6.24
N ARG A 910 -8.23 10.15 -7.23
CA ARG A 910 -9.64 9.73 -7.39
C ARG A 910 -9.85 8.89 -8.66
N HIS A 911 -10.61 7.81 -8.50
CA HIS A 911 -11.39 6.96 -9.46
C HIS A 911 -11.34 7.27 -10.98
N LEU A 912 -11.26 8.53 -11.40
CA LEU A 912 -11.03 8.97 -12.77
C LEU A 912 -9.62 8.64 -13.30
N ALA A 913 -8.59 8.66 -12.45
CA ALA A 913 -7.23 8.25 -12.85
C ALA A 913 -7.20 6.78 -13.31
N GLU A 914 -7.97 5.90 -12.65
CA GLU A 914 -8.10 4.48 -13.05
C GLU A 914 -8.82 4.32 -14.40
N LEU A 915 -9.80 5.18 -14.70
CA LEU A 915 -10.50 5.22 -15.99
C LEU A 915 -9.63 5.79 -17.12
N ALA A 916 -8.81 6.81 -16.82
CA ALA A 916 -7.93 7.47 -17.78
C ALA A 916 -6.71 6.61 -18.16
N VAL A 917 -6.15 5.87 -17.19
CA VAL A 917 -5.00 4.99 -17.42
C VAL A 917 -5.39 3.78 -18.28
N GLY A 918 -6.61 3.24 -18.14
CA GLY A 918 -7.01 1.97 -18.77
C GLY A 918 -7.73 2.03 -20.14
N ALA A 919 -8.28 3.18 -20.56
CA ALA A 919 -9.17 3.27 -21.74
C ALA A 919 -8.58 3.99 -22.97
N GLY A 920 -7.38 4.60 -22.87
CA GLY A 920 -6.89 5.54 -23.89
C GLY A 920 -7.79 6.78 -24.00
N GLU A 921 -7.97 7.36 -25.19
CA GLU A 921 -8.89 8.50 -25.38
C GLU A 921 -10.39 8.11 -25.29
N ASN A 922 -10.71 6.81 -25.22
CA ASN A 922 -12.08 6.33 -25.41
C ASN A 922 -13.04 6.80 -24.32
N TRP A 923 -12.58 6.96 -23.07
CA TRP A 923 -13.44 7.39 -21.96
C TRP A 923 -14.01 8.79 -22.17
N ILE A 924 -13.21 9.71 -22.75
CA ILE A 924 -13.64 11.07 -23.11
C ILE A 924 -14.80 10.99 -24.11
N THR A 925 -14.74 10.05 -25.06
CA THR A 925 -15.79 9.92 -26.07
C THR A 925 -17.13 9.38 -25.54
N GLU A 926 -17.12 8.80 -24.33
CA GLU A 926 -18.31 8.27 -23.65
C GLU A 926 -18.94 9.27 -22.66
N MET A 927 -18.26 10.37 -22.32
CA MET A 927 -18.75 11.38 -21.38
C MET A 927 -20.02 12.08 -21.88
N GLY A 928 -20.81 12.62 -20.95
CA GLY A 928 -21.96 13.46 -21.25
C GLY A 928 -21.55 14.78 -21.94
N THR A 929 -22.48 15.42 -22.66
CA THR A 929 -22.16 16.69 -23.37
C THR A 929 -21.80 17.82 -22.40
N ASP A 930 -22.42 17.87 -21.22
CA ASP A 930 -22.12 18.89 -20.21
C ASP A 930 -20.76 18.62 -19.54
N GLU A 931 -20.43 17.36 -19.26
CA GLU A 931 -19.11 16.96 -18.75
C GLU A 931 -18.00 17.25 -19.76
N LEU A 932 -18.25 17.03 -21.06
CA LEU A 932 -17.32 17.39 -22.13
C LEU A 932 -17.13 18.90 -22.24
N ARG A 933 -18.20 19.68 -22.06
CA ARG A 933 -18.11 21.14 -22.04
C ARG A 933 -17.24 21.60 -20.89
N GLU A 934 -17.47 21.06 -19.69
CA GLU A 934 -16.66 21.39 -18.51
C GLU A 934 -15.21 20.99 -18.69
N LEU A 935 -14.94 19.80 -19.24
CA LEU A 935 -13.58 19.32 -19.51
C LEU A 935 -12.85 20.21 -20.55
N PHE A 936 -13.51 20.65 -21.62
CA PHE A 936 -12.86 21.44 -22.66
C PHE A 936 -12.91 22.94 -22.46
N ALA A 937 -13.73 23.45 -21.53
CA ALA A 937 -13.87 24.89 -21.27
C ALA A 937 -12.51 25.54 -20.95
N LEU A 938 -12.28 26.70 -21.55
CA LEU A 938 -11.15 27.57 -21.20
C LEU A 938 -11.47 28.31 -19.90
N GLY A 939 -10.57 28.23 -18.92
CA GLY A 939 -10.72 28.96 -17.65
C GLY A 939 -10.28 30.42 -17.74
N ALA A 940 -10.53 31.17 -16.67
CA ALA A 940 -10.36 32.62 -16.64
C ALA A 940 -8.89 33.06 -16.56
N GLU A 941 -7.99 32.19 -16.09
CA GLU A 941 -6.55 32.47 -15.92
C GLU A 941 -5.71 31.95 -17.10
N ALA A 942 -6.35 31.47 -18.17
CA ALA A 942 -5.67 30.87 -19.31
C ALA A 942 -4.76 31.84 -20.08
N VAL A 943 -5.05 33.14 -20.04
CA VAL A 943 -4.23 34.20 -20.64
C VAL A 943 -3.54 34.96 -19.51
N GLY A 944 -2.21 35.06 -19.56
CA GLY A 944 -1.44 35.84 -18.59
C GLY A 944 -1.63 37.34 -18.82
N GLU A 945 -1.49 38.15 -17.76
CA GLU A 945 -1.49 39.62 -17.85
C GLU A 945 -0.37 40.18 -18.75
#